data_AF-A0A0N1IB51-F1
#
_entry.id   AF-A0A0N1IB51-F1
#
_cell.length_a   1.000
_cell.length_b   1.000
_cell.length_c   1.000
_cell.angle_alpha   90.00
_cell.angle_beta   90.00
_cell.angle_gamma   90.00
#
_symmetry.space_group_name_H-M   'P 1'
#
loop_
_entity.id
_entity.type
_entity.pdbx_description
1 polymer ?
#
loop_
_entity_poly.entity_id
_entity_poly.type
_entity_poly.pdbx_seq_one_letter_code
_entity_poly.pdbx_strand_id
1 'polypeptide(L)'
;MMSFPDSPAKASLCCEENQEGAPPTYAMYEALKDSCQNNATYFQPDDSENGQRLYQGFMTLIDHIDTVWPLVDHVRKVAPFYDFDAKSPGNGYRSFVSVVDSCVLHGLKLSRQVGAGRDALLFRKGYFVKEIESCGQLLASLGTCLHHLQTLLSWAPPGDLFPTEQHSPEELFSQADTINQYCFYGRCLGFQFTPSMRGILKGISICMAGFSEAYYSHGNLISSVWTGGQYLIDPEMRARRIVNISQSASVEFCKAFWFLAESEIMKRVPSLMSSTVAVNKLITIPPEPLVVSAEGVESTVMPPTVHIGLQNLNVRLISVNKRAGMTGEGSSSLPPAEGVLFHCHGGGFVAQSSKSHETYLREWATKLNVPILSIDYSLAPQAPFPRALEEVFYAYCWMVNNFKEIGTTGKRIVFAGDSAGANLIAGCTLKILSAGLRPPDGLFMAYAPLLVSFIPSPARLLCLMDPLLPFGFMMRCLKAYASPNTTGRGKPDSRGNKETTVSNVTTPLDSNGFLKVSPSQEGISEGPSSFEEVSPSDLAELQAHKSGSERRQSSDTTISAASLQSEHTATDAKDSKKRIKTRISEAATGIMGAMSSRFAYITGSNSISRPTQEELAVRTNLDALIVRSPSDEFIFSVPRDPLLSPYWADDDLLNKFPPVKILTVHLDPCLDDCVMFAKKLKKLGNEVGIDVLEGLPHGFLNFSLMAKEANEGSKLCMERIKQLLDLENEAGSSTGEEDL
;
A
#
# COMPACT_ATOMS: atom_id res chain seq x y z
N MET A 1 8.89 60.04 34.71
CA MET A 1 7.66 59.27 34.98
C MET A 1 7.20 58.67 33.66
N MET A 2 7.32 57.34 33.57
CA MET A 2 6.64 56.36 32.70
C MET A 2 6.13 56.79 31.32
N SER A 3 6.83 56.34 30.27
CA SER A 3 6.27 56.05 28.96
C SER A 3 5.93 54.57 28.88
N PHE A 4 4.68 54.23 28.58
CA PHE A 4 4.22 52.86 28.32
C PHE A 4 4.75 52.38 26.95
N PRO A 5 5.15 51.11 26.78
CA PRO A 5 5.43 50.55 25.46
C PRO A 5 4.17 50.03 24.78
N ASP A 6 4.20 50.13 23.45
CA ASP A 6 3.14 49.77 22.51
C ASP A 6 2.70 48.30 22.55
N SER A 7 1.42 48.11 22.23
CA SER A 7 0.69 46.85 22.10
C SER A 7 1.29 45.88 21.05
N PRO A 8 1.29 44.55 21.29
CA PRO A 8 1.78 43.57 20.32
C PRO A 8 0.66 43.21 19.32
N ALA A 9 0.38 44.12 18.38
CA ALA A 9 -0.53 43.87 17.27
C ALA A 9 0.25 43.60 15.96
N LYS A 10 1.09 42.57 15.93
CA LYS A 10 1.68 41.99 14.70
C LYS A 10 1.96 40.49 14.83
N ALA A 11 0.92 39.69 15.07
CA ALA A 11 0.96 38.23 14.90
C ALA A 11 -0.22 37.70 14.05
N SER A 12 -1.00 38.60 13.43
CA SER A 12 -2.27 38.26 12.76
C SER A 12 -2.19 38.13 11.23
N LEU A 13 -1.00 38.12 10.62
CA LEU A 13 -0.86 38.18 9.15
C LEU A 13 -0.09 37.02 8.50
N CYS A 14 0.29 35.98 9.24
CA CYS A 14 0.99 34.81 8.65
C CYS A 14 0.08 33.63 8.30
N CYS A 15 -1.24 33.76 8.42
CA CYS A 15 -2.18 32.67 8.12
C CYS A 15 -3.43 33.20 7.42
N GLU A 16 -3.26 33.84 6.25
CA GLU A 16 -4.29 33.74 5.22
C GLU A 16 -4.09 32.39 4.49
N GLU A 17 -5.18 31.70 4.22
CA GLU A 17 -5.27 30.32 3.68
C GLU A 17 -4.69 30.12 2.26
N ASN A 18 -3.68 30.89 1.82
CA ASN A 18 -3.18 30.88 0.43
C ASN A 18 -1.65 30.88 0.28
N GLN A 19 -0.89 30.29 1.20
CA GLN A 19 0.51 29.91 0.93
C GLN A 19 0.70 28.39 0.99
N GLU A 20 0.11 27.69 0.01
CA GLU A 20 0.56 26.34 -0.34
C GLU A 20 2.00 26.44 -0.85
N GLY A 21 2.98 25.94 -0.07
CA GLY A 21 4.33 25.67 -0.58
C GLY A 21 5.53 26.21 0.22
N ALA A 22 5.34 26.96 1.31
CA ALA A 22 6.48 27.30 2.18
C ALA A 22 6.71 26.16 3.21
N PRO A 23 7.93 25.59 3.33
CA PRO A 23 8.20 24.59 4.34
C PRO A 23 7.98 25.23 5.71
N PRO A 24 7.30 24.53 6.64
CA PRO A 24 7.05 25.10 7.94
C PRO A 24 8.38 25.43 8.65
N THR A 25 8.47 26.68 9.07
CA THR A 25 9.66 27.26 9.66
C THR A 25 9.68 27.05 11.17
N TYR A 26 10.81 27.40 11.80
CA TYR A 26 10.92 27.46 13.27
C TYR A 26 9.73 28.18 13.93
N ALA A 27 9.18 29.20 13.28
CA ALA A 27 8.01 29.95 13.73
C ALA A 27 6.76 29.08 13.96
N MET A 28 6.59 27.98 13.22
CA MET A 28 5.47 27.06 13.43
C MET A 28 5.62 26.25 14.72
N TYR A 29 6.85 25.81 15.01
CA TYR A 29 7.16 25.09 16.25
C TYR A 29 6.99 26.02 17.45
N GLU A 30 7.46 27.27 17.34
CA GLU A 30 7.21 28.32 18.34
C GLU A 30 5.71 28.59 18.52
N ALA A 31 4.95 28.72 17.43
CA ALA A 31 3.50 28.95 17.52
C ALA A 31 2.76 27.81 18.23
N LEU A 32 3.18 26.55 18.04
CA LEU A 32 2.64 25.43 18.81
C LEU A 32 3.02 25.55 20.29
N LYS A 33 4.29 25.83 20.58
CA LYS A 33 4.78 26.00 21.95
C LYS A 33 4.01 27.09 22.70
N ASP A 34 3.84 28.26 22.09
CA ASP A 34 3.08 29.38 22.65
C ASP A 34 1.61 29.02 22.88
N SER A 35 0.98 28.35 21.91
CA SER A 35 -0.41 27.88 22.04
C SER A 35 -0.56 26.86 23.17
N CYS A 36 0.39 25.92 23.32
CA CYS A 36 0.41 24.96 24.41
C CYS A 36 0.63 25.65 25.76
N GLN A 37 1.54 26.62 25.85
CA GLN A 37 1.80 27.38 27.08
C GLN A 37 0.56 28.17 27.53
N ASN A 38 -0.16 28.77 26.58
CA ASN A 38 -1.42 29.47 26.88
C ASN A 38 -2.48 28.53 27.46
N ASN A 39 -2.62 27.33 26.88
CA ASN A 39 -3.57 26.33 27.39
C ASN A 39 -3.13 25.72 28.73
N ALA A 40 -1.84 25.41 28.90
CA ALA A 40 -1.31 24.93 30.16
C ALA A 40 -1.61 25.93 31.28
N THR A 41 -1.31 27.21 31.08
CA THR A 41 -1.59 28.27 32.07
C THR A 41 -3.08 28.34 32.44
N TYR A 42 -3.98 28.13 31.48
CA TYR A 42 -5.42 28.09 31.73
C TYR A 42 -5.87 26.89 32.57
N PHE A 43 -5.33 25.69 32.32
CA PHE A 43 -5.71 24.47 33.04
C PHE A 43 -4.90 24.24 34.34
N GLN A 44 -3.83 25.01 34.58
CA GLN A 44 -3.02 24.91 35.79
C GLN A 44 -3.83 25.00 37.11
N PRO A 45 -4.81 25.91 37.28
CA PRO A 45 -5.62 25.98 38.50
C PRO A 45 -6.80 24.97 38.52
N ASP A 46 -6.99 24.14 37.49
CA ASP A 46 -8.10 23.19 37.40
C ASP A 46 -7.77 21.86 38.08
N ASP A 47 -8.22 21.69 39.32
CA ASP A 47 -7.98 20.50 40.14
C ASP A 47 -8.78 19.24 39.71
N SER A 48 -9.61 19.32 38.66
CA SER A 48 -10.26 18.13 38.12
C SER A 48 -9.24 17.21 37.43
N GLU A 49 -9.48 15.89 37.45
CA GLU A 49 -8.59 14.91 36.79
C GLU A 49 -8.29 15.29 35.33
N ASN A 50 -9.33 15.66 34.58
CA ASN A 50 -9.18 16.07 33.19
C ASN A 50 -8.44 17.42 33.04
N GLY A 51 -8.61 18.35 33.98
CA GLY A 51 -7.89 19.63 34.00
C GLY A 51 -6.39 19.43 34.19
N GLN A 52 -6.02 18.67 35.22
CA GLN A 52 -4.64 18.31 35.50
C GLN A 52 -3.98 17.53 34.35
N ARG A 53 -4.71 16.59 33.73
CA ARG A 53 -4.21 15.85 32.55
C ARG A 53 -4.04 16.74 31.33
N LEU A 54 -4.91 17.72 31.10
CA LEU A 54 -4.71 18.71 30.03
C LEU A 54 -3.47 19.57 30.30
N TYR A 55 -3.32 20.09 31.52
CA TYR A 55 -2.13 20.84 31.93
C TYR A 55 -0.85 20.03 31.65
N GLN A 56 -0.79 18.80 32.17
CA GLN A 56 0.37 17.93 31.98
C GLN A 56 0.59 17.59 30.50
N GLY A 57 -0.47 17.29 29.76
CA GLY A 57 -0.38 16.97 28.33
C GLY A 57 0.18 18.12 27.49
N PHE A 58 -0.21 19.37 27.78
CA PHE A 58 0.36 20.54 27.11
C PHE A 58 1.82 20.80 27.49
N MET A 59 2.19 20.62 28.76
CA MET A 59 3.59 20.73 29.19
C MET A 59 4.47 19.66 28.53
N THR A 60 4.00 18.40 28.49
CA THR A 60 4.70 17.32 27.79
C THR A 60 4.86 17.59 26.29
N LEU A 61 3.86 18.19 25.63
CA LEU A 61 4.01 18.62 24.23
C LEU A 61 5.11 19.66 24.06
N ILE A 62 5.24 20.63 24.98
CA ILE A 62 6.30 21.64 24.96
C ILE A 62 7.68 20.97 25.07
N ASP A 63 7.85 20.06 26.03
CA ASP A 63 9.10 19.33 26.24
C ASP A 63 9.51 18.51 24.99
N HIS A 64 8.53 17.83 24.37
CA HIS A 64 8.77 17.08 23.13
C HIS A 64 9.16 17.99 21.96
N ILE A 65 8.55 19.18 21.83
CA ILE A 65 8.91 20.15 20.78
C ILE A 65 10.36 20.59 20.93
N ASP A 66 10.79 20.93 22.15
CA ASP A 66 12.16 21.37 22.43
C ASP A 66 13.18 20.26 22.14
N THR A 67 12.80 19.00 22.35
CA THR A 67 13.63 17.82 22.06
C THR A 67 13.70 17.50 20.57
N VAL A 68 12.56 17.56 19.87
CA VAL A 68 12.42 17.14 18.47
C VAL A 68 12.96 18.17 17.49
N TRP A 69 12.79 19.47 17.78
CA TRP A 69 13.22 20.57 16.91
C TRP A 69 14.68 20.47 16.42
N PRO A 70 15.71 20.33 17.29
CA PRO A 70 17.09 20.28 16.83
C PRO A 70 17.37 19.06 15.93
N LEU A 71 16.68 17.94 16.19
CA LEU A 71 16.82 16.71 15.41
C LEU A 71 16.24 16.88 14.00
N VAL A 72 15.00 17.37 13.89
CA VAL A 72 14.35 17.58 12.59
C VAL A 72 15.04 18.69 11.79
N ASP A 73 15.55 19.74 12.43
CA ASP A 73 16.34 20.78 11.76
C ASP A 73 17.65 20.24 11.18
N HIS A 74 18.34 19.35 11.90
CA HIS A 74 19.52 18.67 11.38
C HIS A 74 19.17 17.80 10.17
N VAL A 75 18.16 16.93 10.27
CA VAL A 75 17.71 16.07 9.16
C VAL A 75 17.28 16.92 7.96
N ARG A 76 16.56 18.02 8.17
CA ARG A 76 16.12 18.94 7.12
C ARG A 76 17.30 19.56 6.34
N LYS A 77 18.39 19.89 7.02
CA LYS A 77 19.61 20.43 6.38
C LYS A 77 20.37 19.39 5.57
N VAL A 78 20.29 18.12 5.97
CA VAL A 78 21.02 17.02 5.36
C VAL A 78 20.24 16.36 4.21
N ALA A 79 18.91 16.33 4.29
CA ALA A 79 18.05 15.67 3.31
C ALA A 79 18.29 16.07 1.83
N PRO A 80 18.59 17.34 1.47
CA PRO A 80 18.84 17.72 0.07
C PRO A 80 20.01 17.00 -0.59
N PHE A 81 21.00 16.52 0.18
CA PHE A 81 22.16 15.79 -0.37
C PHE A 81 21.79 14.40 -0.90
N TYR A 82 20.61 13.90 -0.54
CA TYR A 82 20.13 12.56 -0.91
C TYR A 82 19.07 12.59 -2.02
N ASP A 83 18.66 13.76 -2.50
CA ASP A 83 17.72 13.88 -3.61
C ASP A 83 18.28 13.33 -4.92
N PHE A 84 17.38 12.92 -5.82
CA PHE A 84 17.76 12.55 -7.19
C PHE A 84 18.37 13.73 -7.96
N ASP A 85 17.76 14.91 -7.85
CA ASP A 85 18.32 16.21 -8.20
C ASP A 85 17.52 17.35 -7.57
N ALA A 86 17.97 18.59 -7.79
CA ALA A 86 17.34 19.79 -7.23
C ALA A 86 15.92 20.06 -7.77
N LYS A 87 15.51 19.47 -8.90
CA LYS A 87 14.18 19.67 -9.50
C LYS A 87 13.18 18.60 -9.07
N SER A 88 13.67 17.41 -8.71
CA SER A 88 12.88 16.31 -8.18
C SER A 88 13.32 15.96 -6.74
N PRO A 89 13.04 16.85 -5.76
CA PRO A 89 13.35 16.57 -4.37
C PRO A 89 12.51 15.40 -3.85
N GLY A 90 13.13 14.49 -3.10
CA GLY A 90 12.44 13.34 -2.54
C GLY A 90 13.41 12.24 -2.09
N ASN A 91 13.31 11.88 -0.82
CA ASN A 91 14.00 10.77 -0.17
C ASN A 91 13.41 10.56 1.24
N GLY A 92 13.71 9.45 1.89
CA GLY A 92 13.13 9.13 3.20
C GLY A 92 13.45 10.13 4.32
N TYR A 93 14.58 10.85 4.28
CA TYR A 93 14.84 11.92 5.26
C TYR A 93 13.85 13.07 5.09
N ARG A 94 13.57 13.50 3.85
CA ARG A 94 12.54 14.51 3.56
C ARG A 94 11.16 14.04 4.01
N SER A 95 10.86 12.77 3.81
CA SER A 95 9.59 12.18 4.23
C SER A 95 9.39 12.31 5.74
N PHE A 96 10.41 12.00 6.55
CA PHE A 96 10.31 12.18 7.99
C PHE A 96 10.21 13.65 8.43
N VAL A 97 10.91 14.57 7.77
CA VAL A 97 10.72 16.01 8.01
C VAL A 97 9.26 16.40 7.77
N SER A 98 8.68 15.98 6.64
CA SER A 98 7.27 16.23 6.30
C SER A 98 6.29 15.61 7.29
N VAL A 99 6.57 14.40 7.79
CA VAL A 99 5.77 13.72 8.82
C VAL A 99 5.81 14.49 10.15
N VAL A 100 6.99 14.89 10.63
CA VAL A 100 7.14 15.65 11.88
C VAL A 100 6.45 17.01 11.77
N ASP A 101 6.65 17.69 10.65
CA ASP A 101 6.01 18.97 10.36
C ASP A 101 4.47 18.86 10.32
N SER A 102 3.95 17.77 9.73
CA SER A 102 2.52 17.44 9.76
C SER A 102 2.00 17.15 11.17
N CYS A 103 2.80 16.52 12.03
CA CYS A 103 2.47 16.27 13.44
C CYS A 103 2.37 17.60 14.22
N VAL A 104 3.33 18.50 14.04
CA VAL A 104 3.33 19.81 14.69
C VAL A 104 2.15 20.67 14.21
N LEU A 105 1.83 20.65 12.91
CA LEU A 105 0.62 21.29 12.38
C LEU A 105 -0.66 20.70 12.98
N HIS A 106 -0.72 19.38 13.16
CA HIS A 106 -1.84 18.71 13.78
C HIS A 106 -1.99 19.14 15.25
N GLY A 107 -0.89 19.13 16.01
CA GLY A 107 -0.86 19.61 17.40
C GLY A 107 -1.27 21.08 17.52
N LEU A 108 -0.87 21.93 16.59
CA LEU A 108 -1.22 23.37 16.60
C LEU A 108 -2.71 23.57 16.37
N LYS A 109 -3.28 22.85 15.41
CA LYS A 109 -4.72 22.87 15.16
C LYS A 109 -5.49 22.41 16.40
N LEU A 110 -5.05 21.33 17.03
CA LEU A 110 -5.67 20.79 18.24
C LEU A 110 -5.57 21.77 19.43
N SER A 111 -4.38 22.33 19.68
CA SER A 111 -4.14 23.31 20.74
C SER A 111 -4.99 24.57 20.55
N ARG A 112 -5.11 25.08 19.32
CA ARG A 112 -6.01 26.21 19.00
C ARG A 112 -7.49 25.88 19.18
N GLN A 113 -7.92 24.67 18.83
CA GLN A 113 -9.31 24.22 19.06
C GLN A 113 -9.63 24.18 20.56
N VAL A 114 -8.71 23.70 21.38
CA VAL A 114 -8.85 23.75 22.85
C VAL A 114 -8.91 25.20 23.33
N GLY A 115 -7.98 26.05 22.87
CA GLY A 115 -7.95 27.48 23.22
C GLY A 115 -9.24 28.22 22.90
N ALA A 116 -9.83 27.96 21.73
CA ALA A 116 -11.08 28.60 21.30
C ALA A 116 -12.34 28.02 21.99
N GLY A 117 -12.29 26.77 22.45
CA GLY A 117 -13.45 26.06 22.99
C GLY A 117 -13.51 25.92 24.51
N ARG A 118 -12.40 26.16 25.23
CA ARG A 118 -12.25 25.82 26.66
C ARG A 118 -13.20 26.56 27.62
N ASP A 119 -13.77 27.69 27.19
CA ASP A 119 -14.76 28.47 27.96
C ASP A 119 -16.21 28.07 27.65
N ALA A 120 -16.44 27.22 26.64
CA ALA A 120 -17.78 26.82 26.23
C ALA A 120 -18.42 25.83 27.22
N LEU A 121 -19.71 25.99 27.50
CA LEU A 121 -20.48 25.13 28.43
C LEU A 121 -20.45 23.64 28.05
N LEU A 122 -20.32 23.32 26.76
CA LEU A 122 -20.29 21.93 26.24
C LEU A 122 -18.86 21.46 25.93
N PHE A 123 -17.83 22.10 26.47
CA PHE A 123 -16.44 21.71 26.25
C PHE A 123 -16.17 20.30 26.80
N ARG A 124 -15.84 19.37 25.90
CA ARG A 124 -15.63 17.97 26.23
C ARG A 124 -14.18 17.74 26.71
N LYS A 125 -13.87 18.13 27.95
CA LYS A 125 -12.51 17.98 28.53
C LYS A 125 -11.92 16.58 28.31
N GLY A 126 -12.66 15.53 28.67
CA GLY A 126 -12.19 14.15 28.52
C GLY A 126 -11.95 13.68 27.07
N TYR A 127 -12.57 14.33 26.07
CA TYR A 127 -12.24 14.09 24.67
C TYR A 127 -10.87 14.71 24.34
N PHE A 128 -10.68 15.99 24.65
CA PHE A 128 -9.43 16.70 24.36
C PHE A 128 -8.22 16.19 25.15
N VAL A 129 -8.41 15.68 26.37
CA VAL A 129 -7.36 14.96 27.11
C VAL A 129 -6.74 13.87 26.23
N LYS A 130 -7.57 13.00 25.66
CA LYS A 130 -7.10 11.87 24.84
C LYS A 130 -6.44 12.31 23.54
N GLU A 131 -6.97 13.35 22.90
CA GLU A 131 -6.39 13.89 21.67
C GLU A 131 -5.00 14.51 21.94
N ILE A 132 -4.85 15.30 23.02
CA ILE A 132 -3.58 15.94 23.40
C ILE A 132 -2.54 14.89 23.80
N GLU A 133 -2.92 13.92 24.63
CA GLU A 133 -2.03 12.82 25.02
C GLU A 133 -1.59 11.98 23.81
N SER A 134 -2.49 11.70 22.87
CA SER A 134 -2.16 10.97 21.64
C SER A 134 -1.21 11.75 20.74
N CYS A 135 -1.41 13.07 20.62
CA CYS A 135 -0.49 13.94 19.90
C CYS A 135 0.90 13.99 20.57
N GLY A 136 0.95 14.00 21.89
CA GLY A 136 2.20 13.92 22.66
C GLY A 136 2.95 12.61 22.41
N GLN A 137 2.25 11.48 22.47
CA GLN A 137 2.82 10.16 22.17
C GLN A 137 3.31 10.06 20.72
N LEU A 138 2.56 10.63 19.78
CA LEU A 138 2.96 10.68 18.37
C LEU A 138 4.28 11.45 18.19
N LEU A 139 4.40 12.64 18.79
CA LEU A 139 5.61 13.45 18.68
C LEU A 139 6.82 12.78 19.36
N ALA A 140 6.61 12.09 20.48
CA ALA A 140 7.65 11.28 21.13
C ALA A 140 8.15 10.15 20.23
N SER A 141 7.24 9.33 19.68
CA SER A 141 7.60 8.24 18.76
C SER A 141 8.35 8.77 17.52
N LEU A 142 7.95 9.92 16.98
CA LEU A 142 8.65 10.56 15.87
C LEU A 142 10.05 11.07 16.29
N GLY A 143 10.21 11.54 17.52
CA GLY A 143 11.51 11.87 18.11
C GLY A 143 12.45 10.67 18.13
N THR A 144 11.97 9.49 18.53
CA THR A 144 12.73 8.25 18.46
C THR A 144 13.10 7.89 17.02
N CYS A 145 12.17 8.02 16.07
CA CYS A 145 12.47 7.81 14.64
C CYS A 145 13.60 8.73 14.14
N LEU A 146 13.62 10.00 14.55
CA LEU A 146 14.68 10.95 14.17
C LEU A 146 16.06 10.52 14.69
N HIS A 147 16.16 9.91 15.87
CA HIS A 147 17.42 9.33 16.36
C HIS A 147 17.87 8.16 15.48
N HIS A 148 16.97 7.26 15.08
CA HIS A 148 17.31 6.19 14.13
C HIS A 148 17.77 6.73 12.78
N LEU A 149 17.22 7.86 12.31
CA LEU A 149 17.71 8.53 11.10
C LEU A 149 19.13 9.07 11.26
N GLN A 150 19.50 9.57 12.44
CA GLN A 150 20.90 9.96 12.71
C GLN A 150 21.84 8.76 12.71
N THR A 151 21.41 7.62 13.26
CA THR A 151 22.15 6.37 13.14
C THR A 151 22.33 5.97 11.67
N LEU A 152 21.28 6.01 10.86
CA LEU A 152 21.35 5.69 9.43
C LEU A 152 22.27 6.63 8.66
N LEU A 153 22.31 7.93 9.01
CA LEU A 153 23.27 8.88 8.45
C LEU A 153 24.73 8.48 8.73
N SER A 154 24.99 7.85 9.87
CA SER A 154 26.34 7.38 10.22
C SER A 154 26.74 6.08 9.52
N TRP A 155 25.77 5.26 9.10
CA TRP A 155 25.99 3.97 8.47
C TRP A 155 26.13 4.03 6.94
N ALA A 156 25.50 5.04 6.32
CA ALA A 156 25.50 5.18 4.86
C ALA A 156 26.59 6.14 4.37
N PRO A 157 27.28 5.82 3.26
CA PRO A 157 28.20 6.76 2.62
C PRO A 157 27.50 8.09 2.23
N PRO A 158 28.26 9.19 2.11
CA PRO A 158 27.70 10.46 1.65
C PRO A 158 27.01 10.32 0.28
N GLY A 159 25.72 10.65 0.24
CA GLY A 159 24.89 10.61 -0.99
C GLY A 159 24.12 9.30 -1.23
N ASP A 160 24.42 8.25 -0.47
CA ASP A 160 23.76 6.94 -0.56
C ASP A 160 22.72 6.77 0.56
N LEU A 161 21.55 6.21 0.21
CA LEU A 161 20.47 5.97 1.18
C LEU A 161 20.55 4.58 1.84
N PHE A 162 21.43 3.72 1.34
CA PHE A 162 21.64 2.38 1.86
C PHE A 162 23.02 2.26 2.52
N PRO A 163 23.13 1.60 3.69
CA PRO A 163 24.41 1.33 4.33
C PRO A 163 25.30 0.41 3.48
N THR A 164 26.62 0.58 3.59
CA THR A 164 27.63 -0.26 2.91
C THR A 164 27.99 -1.52 3.67
N GLU A 165 27.96 -1.48 5.00
CA GLU A 165 28.19 -2.64 5.86
C GLU A 165 26.87 -3.39 6.11
N GLN A 166 26.95 -4.69 6.44
CA GLN A 166 25.77 -5.50 6.74
C GLN A 166 25.22 -5.11 8.12
N HIS A 167 24.48 -4.00 8.16
CA HIS A 167 23.68 -3.64 9.32
C HIS A 167 22.33 -4.34 9.25
N SER A 168 21.96 -4.98 10.36
CA SER A 168 20.67 -5.65 10.46
C SER A 168 19.58 -4.67 10.96
N PRO A 169 18.30 -4.92 10.66
CA PRO A 169 17.20 -4.15 11.25
C PRO A 169 17.21 -4.22 12.79
N GLU A 170 17.58 -5.35 13.37
CA GLU A 170 17.69 -5.56 14.82
C GLU A 170 18.76 -4.66 15.44
N GLU A 171 19.88 -4.44 14.76
CA GLU A 171 20.89 -3.48 15.18
C GLU A 171 20.31 -2.06 15.25
N LEU A 172 19.49 -1.66 14.27
CA LEU A 172 18.89 -0.33 14.27
C LEU A 172 17.88 -0.17 15.41
N PHE A 173 17.03 -1.16 15.61
CA PHE A 173 15.97 -1.12 16.62
C PHE A 173 16.45 -1.41 18.05
N SER A 174 17.67 -1.93 18.23
CA SER A 174 18.27 -2.13 19.56
C SER A 174 18.98 -0.88 20.11
N GLN A 175 19.27 0.12 19.27
CA GLN A 175 20.05 1.32 19.62
C GLN A 175 19.22 2.49 20.18
N ALA A 176 17.90 2.37 20.28
CA ALA A 176 17.04 3.41 20.87
C ALA A 176 15.84 2.80 21.63
N ASP A 177 15.13 3.65 22.36
CA ASP A 177 13.87 3.28 23.04
C ASP A 177 12.86 2.69 22.05
N THR A 178 11.97 1.82 22.54
CA THR A 178 10.97 1.18 21.70
C THR A 178 9.98 2.20 21.14
N ILE A 179 9.83 2.22 19.81
CA ILE A 179 8.85 3.08 19.13
C ILE A 179 7.44 2.58 19.42
N ASN A 180 6.63 3.41 20.06
CA ASN A 180 5.22 3.11 20.29
C ASN A 180 4.43 3.23 18.98
N GLN A 181 4.18 2.10 18.30
CA GLN A 181 3.43 2.08 17.04
C GLN A 181 1.94 2.38 17.20
N TYR A 182 1.35 2.18 18.38
CA TYR A 182 -0.09 2.37 18.59
C TYR A 182 -0.54 3.82 18.31
N CYS A 183 0.34 4.80 18.50
CA CYS A 183 0.03 6.20 18.21
C CYS A 183 -0.29 6.47 16.73
N PHE A 184 0.29 5.70 15.80
CA PHE A 184 0.07 5.86 14.35
C PHE A 184 -1.25 5.26 13.87
N TYR A 185 -1.75 4.22 14.54
CA TYR A 185 -2.96 3.49 14.13
C TYR A 185 -4.22 3.86 14.94
N GLY A 186 -4.06 4.75 15.92
CA GLY A 186 -5.11 5.19 16.83
C GLY A 186 -5.87 6.42 16.37
N ARG A 187 -5.93 7.43 17.24
CA ARG A 187 -6.64 8.71 17.00
C ARG A 187 -6.00 9.52 15.88
N CYS A 188 -4.67 9.49 15.82
CA CYS A 188 -3.89 10.24 14.84
C CYS A 188 -3.78 9.53 13.48
N LEU A 189 -4.51 8.42 13.24
CA LEU A 189 -4.40 7.66 12.00
C LEU A 189 -4.57 8.55 10.76
N GLY A 190 -3.49 8.59 9.96
CA GLY A 190 -3.42 9.27 8.68
C GLY A 190 -3.23 10.79 8.76
N PHE A 191 -2.78 11.32 9.90
CA PHE A 191 -2.49 12.75 10.05
C PHE A 191 -1.57 13.31 8.95
N GLN A 192 -0.64 12.49 8.44
CA GLN A 192 0.34 12.83 7.41
C GLN A 192 -0.20 12.78 5.96
N PHE A 193 -1.40 12.21 5.74
CA PHE A 193 -1.98 12.11 4.39
C PHE A 193 -2.95 13.25 4.09
N THR A 194 -3.25 13.43 2.80
CA THR A 194 -4.26 14.40 2.33
C THR A 194 -5.65 14.11 2.91
N PRO A 195 -6.51 15.12 3.06
CA PRO A 195 -7.85 14.95 3.62
C PRO A 195 -8.71 13.91 2.89
N SER A 196 -8.59 13.79 1.56
CA SER A 196 -9.35 12.80 0.77
C SER A 196 -8.90 11.36 1.06
N MET A 197 -7.63 11.15 1.39
CA MET A 197 -7.08 9.83 1.70
C MET A 197 -7.38 9.39 3.13
N ARG A 198 -7.44 10.31 4.11
CA ARG A 198 -7.66 9.98 5.53
C ARG A 198 -8.89 9.12 5.77
N GLY A 199 -10.02 9.48 5.15
CA GLY A 199 -11.27 8.74 5.28
C GLY A 199 -11.16 7.31 4.74
N ILE A 200 -10.50 7.14 3.59
CA ILE A 200 -10.28 5.85 2.94
C ILE A 200 -9.39 4.96 3.82
N LEU A 201 -8.24 5.49 4.27
CA LEU A 201 -7.28 4.74 5.09
C LEU A 201 -7.87 4.34 6.45
N LYS A 202 -8.68 5.20 7.06
CA LYS A 202 -9.44 4.87 8.27
C LYS A 202 -10.45 3.76 8.00
N GLY A 203 -11.15 3.81 6.88
CA GLY A 203 -12.08 2.75 6.44
C GLY A 203 -11.38 1.41 6.28
N ILE A 204 -10.25 1.37 5.56
CA ILE A 204 -9.43 0.16 5.37
C ILE A 204 -8.98 -0.40 6.72
N SER A 205 -8.51 0.46 7.62
CA SER A 205 -8.05 0.03 8.96
C SER A 205 -9.18 -0.57 9.80
N ILE A 206 -10.40 -0.01 9.72
CA ILE A 206 -11.59 -0.58 10.39
C ILE A 206 -11.95 -1.94 9.77
N CYS A 207 -11.95 -2.04 8.45
CA CYS A 207 -12.22 -3.29 7.74
C CYS A 207 -11.18 -4.37 8.08
N MET A 208 -9.90 -4.02 8.16
CA MET A 208 -8.81 -4.93 8.52
C MET A 208 -8.97 -5.45 9.95
N ALA A 209 -9.25 -4.55 10.90
CA ALA A 209 -9.49 -4.94 12.29
C ALA A 209 -10.69 -5.91 12.40
N GLY A 210 -11.83 -5.58 11.78
CA GLY A 210 -13.03 -6.43 11.78
C GLY A 210 -12.82 -7.78 11.06
N PHE A 211 -12.17 -7.76 9.90
CA PHE A 211 -11.86 -8.98 9.14
C PHE A 211 -10.96 -9.93 9.91
N SER A 212 -9.94 -9.41 10.60
CA SER A 212 -9.06 -10.24 11.42
C SER A 212 -9.78 -10.99 12.53
N GLU A 213 -10.81 -10.39 13.14
CA GLU A 213 -11.58 -11.03 14.20
C GLU A 213 -12.32 -12.24 13.63
N ALA A 214 -13.02 -12.05 12.51
CA ALA A 214 -13.72 -13.13 11.83
C ALA A 214 -12.77 -14.21 11.28
N TYR A 215 -11.61 -13.83 10.75
CA TYR A 215 -10.63 -14.76 10.19
C TYR A 215 -10.06 -15.70 11.27
N TYR A 216 -9.72 -15.17 12.44
CA TYR A 216 -9.12 -15.96 13.52
C TYR A 216 -10.14 -16.61 14.46
N SER A 217 -11.40 -16.16 14.49
CA SER A 217 -12.42 -16.66 15.43
C SER A 217 -13.14 -17.95 15.00
N HIS A 218 -12.69 -18.67 13.97
CA HIS A 218 -13.31 -19.94 13.48
C HIS A 218 -14.84 -19.85 13.21
N GLY A 219 -15.38 -18.64 12.97
CA GLY A 219 -16.81 -18.38 12.79
C GLY A 219 -17.18 -18.05 11.35
N ASN A 220 -18.45 -18.26 10.98
CA ASN A 220 -18.98 -17.93 9.64
C ASN A 220 -18.60 -16.50 9.19
N LEU A 221 -18.00 -16.39 8.01
CA LEU A 221 -17.52 -15.14 7.36
C LEU A 221 -18.54 -13.97 7.38
N ILE A 222 -19.83 -14.28 7.50
CA ILE A 222 -20.96 -13.34 7.44
C ILE A 222 -21.08 -12.50 8.74
N SER A 223 -20.46 -12.89 9.86
CA SER A 223 -20.48 -12.08 11.10
C SER A 223 -19.49 -10.90 11.10
N SER A 224 -18.53 -10.86 10.18
CA SER A 224 -17.42 -9.88 10.13
C SER A 224 -17.86 -8.42 9.91
N VAL A 225 -18.97 -8.22 9.21
CA VAL A 225 -19.52 -6.87 8.94
C VAL A 225 -20.20 -6.29 10.19
N TRP A 226 -20.61 -7.14 11.14
CA TRP A 226 -21.26 -6.75 12.39
C TRP A 226 -20.26 -6.38 13.49
N THR A 227 -19.03 -6.93 13.47
CA THR A 227 -17.98 -6.69 14.48
C THR A 227 -17.12 -5.44 14.24
N GLY A 228 -17.22 -4.79 13.07
CA GLY A 228 -16.42 -3.59 12.74
C GLY A 228 -16.77 -2.33 13.55
N GLY A 229 -18.00 -2.23 14.07
CA GLY A 229 -18.51 -1.02 14.72
C GLY A 229 -17.70 -0.58 15.95
N GLN A 230 -17.17 -1.52 16.72
CA GLN A 230 -16.34 -1.22 17.89
C GLN A 230 -15.03 -0.51 17.51
N TYR A 231 -14.41 -0.89 16.38
CA TYR A 231 -13.18 -0.30 15.90
C TYR A 231 -13.40 1.09 15.28
N LEU A 232 -14.64 1.46 14.95
CA LEU A 232 -15.00 2.83 14.62
C LEU A 232 -15.10 3.71 15.89
N ILE A 233 -15.69 3.16 16.96
CA ILE A 233 -15.96 3.87 18.22
C ILE A 233 -14.70 4.02 19.09
N ASP A 234 -13.83 3.01 19.10
CA ASP A 234 -12.63 2.95 19.94
C ASP A 234 -11.36 2.92 19.07
N PRO A 235 -10.75 4.09 18.77
CA PRO A 235 -9.50 4.21 18.04
C PRO A 235 -8.34 3.43 18.67
N GLU A 236 -8.25 3.40 19.99
CA GLU A 236 -7.17 2.74 20.72
C GLU A 236 -7.27 1.21 20.60
N MET A 237 -8.48 0.66 20.65
CA MET A 237 -8.74 -0.75 20.36
C MET A 237 -8.38 -1.09 18.92
N ARG A 238 -8.74 -0.23 17.95
CA ARG A 238 -8.33 -0.40 16.55
C ARG A 238 -6.82 -0.41 16.42
N ALA A 239 -6.12 0.54 17.05
CA ALA A 239 -4.66 0.61 17.02
C ALA A 239 -4.01 -0.68 17.52
N ARG A 240 -4.45 -1.16 18.70
CA ARG A 240 -3.94 -2.41 19.28
C ARG A 240 -4.11 -3.58 18.32
N ARG A 241 -5.31 -3.69 17.74
CA ARG A 241 -5.63 -4.77 16.82
C ARG A 241 -4.78 -4.71 15.55
N ILE A 242 -4.64 -3.54 14.93
CA ILE A 242 -3.82 -3.39 13.71
C ILE A 242 -2.34 -3.68 13.96
N VAL A 243 -1.76 -3.14 15.04
CA VAL A 243 -0.36 -3.40 15.39
C VAL A 243 -0.15 -4.89 15.63
N ASN A 244 -1.03 -5.55 16.39
CA ASN A 244 -0.94 -6.99 16.62
C ASN A 244 -0.98 -7.78 15.30
N ILE A 245 -1.99 -7.54 14.44
CA ILE A 245 -2.13 -8.20 13.13
C ILE A 245 -0.88 -7.99 12.28
N SER A 246 -0.37 -6.75 12.22
CA SER A 246 0.80 -6.44 11.39
C SER A 246 2.03 -7.27 11.79
N GLN A 247 2.19 -7.57 13.07
CA GLN A 247 3.33 -8.32 13.60
C GLN A 247 3.17 -9.84 13.43
N SER A 248 1.94 -10.36 13.44
CA SER A 248 1.64 -11.78 13.67
C SER A 248 0.87 -12.50 12.57
N ALA A 249 0.16 -11.75 11.71
CA ALA A 249 -0.77 -12.35 10.77
C ALA A 249 -0.02 -13.11 9.67
N SER A 250 -0.55 -14.25 9.25
CA SER A 250 0.13 -15.08 8.25
C SER A 250 0.10 -14.45 6.84
N VAL A 251 0.90 -14.99 5.92
CA VAL A 251 0.85 -14.55 4.51
C VAL A 251 -0.52 -14.87 3.88
N GLU A 252 -1.17 -15.95 4.31
CA GLU A 252 -2.52 -16.33 3.89
C GLU A 252 -3.57 -15.32 4.35
N PHE A 253 -3.41 -14.75 5.56
CA PHE A 253 -4.25 -13.65 6.01
C PHE A 253 -4.07 -12.43 5.10
N CYS A 254 -2.82 -12.04 4.83
CA CYS A 254 -2.52 -10.90 3.97
C CYS A 254 -3.16 -11.09 2.59
N LYS A 255 -2.98 -12.29 2.01
CA LYS A 255 -3.58 -12.70 0.74
C LYS A 255 -5.11 -12.58 0.80
N ALA A 256 -5.75 -13.23 1.78
CA ALA A 256 -7.20 -13.24 1.92
C ALA A 256 -7.79 -11.83 2.08
N PHE A 257 -7.15 -10.97 2.89
CA PHE A 257 -7.60 -9.59 3.09
C PHE A 257 -7.51 -8.76 1.80
N TRP A 258 -6.38 -8.79 1.10
CA TRP A 258 -6.22 -8.00 -0.13
C TRP A 258 -7.07 -8.52 -1.29
N PHE A 259 -7.39 -9.81 -1.32
CA PHE A 259 -8.38 -10.37 -2.24
C PHE A 259 -9.84 -9.97 -1.92
N LEU A 260 -10.15 -9.39 -0.75
CA LEU A 260 -11.51 -8.85 -0.49
C LEU A 260 -11.89 -7.73 -1.46
N ALA A 261 -10.89 -6.98 -1.95
CA ALA A 261 -11.09 -5.98 -2.99
C ALA A 261 -11.60 -6.61 -4.31
N GLU A 262 -11.44 -7.92 -4.49
CA GLU A 262 -11.96 -8.70 -5.61
C GLU A 262 -13.24 -9.48 -5.27
N SER A 263 -13.90 -9.22 -4.14
CA SER A 263 -15.21 -9.80 -3.84
C SER A 263 -16.26 -9.42 -4.90
N GLU A 264 -17.27 -10.26 -5.10
CA GLU A 264 -18.33 -10.04 -6.12
C GLU A 264 -19.05 -8.68 -6.00
N ILE A 265 -19.11 -8.12 -4.79
CA ILE A 265 -19.68 -6.79 -4.54
C ILE A 265 -18.72 -5.70 -5.03
N MET A 266 -17.43 -5.82 -4.72
CA MET A 266 -16.40 -4.86 -5.12
C MET A 266 -16.08 -4.92 -6.62
N LYS A 267 -16.23 -6.09 -7.26
CA LYS A 267 -16.06 -6.27 -8.73
C LYS A 267 -16.98 -5.39 -9.57
N ARG A 268 -18.14 -5.00 -9.05
CA ARG A 268 -19.12 -4.16 -9.76
C ARG A 268 -18.83 -2.66 -9.64
N VAL A 269 -18.08 -2.24 -8.62
CA VAL A 269 -17.80 -0.82 -8.35
C VAL A 269 -17.01 -0.18 -9.49
N PRO A 270 -15.90 -0.75 -10.00
CA PRO A 270 -15.21 -0.21 -11.17
C PRO A 270 -16.11 -0.15 -12.41
N SER A 271 -16.94 -1.17 -12.65
CA SER A 271 -17.84 -1.15 -13.82
C SER A 271 -18.94 -0.07 -13.76
N LEU A 272 -19.29 0.40 -12.56
CA LEU A 272 -20.28 1.47 -12.35
C LEU A 272 -19.67 2.87 -12.36
N MET A 273 -18.41 3.01 -11.92
CA MET A 273 -17.75 4.31 -11.71
C MET A 273 -16.65 4.63 -12.74
N SER A 274 -16.11 3.63 -13.44
CA SER A 274 -15.01 3.78 -14.40
C SER A 274 -15.52 3.89 -15.84
N SER A 275 -14.66 4.39 -16.72
CA SER A 275 -14.87 4.38 -18.17
C SER A 275 -15.23 2.98 -18.71
N THR A 276 -16.24 2.95 -19.56
CA THR A 276 -16.57 1.76 -20.36
C THR A 276 -15.51 1.60 -21.45
N VAL A 277 -15.13 0.35 -21.71
CA VAL A 277 -14.15 -0.01 -22.75
C VAL A 277 -14.77 -1.06 -23.66
N ALA A 278 -14.51 -1.00 -24.96
CA ALA A 278 -15.06 -1.95 -25.92
C ALA A 278 -14.46 -3.35 -25.77
N VAL A 279 -13.19 -3.44 -25.35
CA VAL A 279 -12.49 -4.72 -25.14
C VAL A 279 -12.01 -4.78 -23.70
N ASN A 280 -12.46 -5.80 -22.98
CA ASN A 280 -11.89 -6.24 -21.71
C ASN A 280 -12.01 -7.77 -21.66
N LYS A 281 -11.00 -8.45 -22.19
CA LYS A 281 -11.03 -9.89 -22.44
C LYS A 281 -9.86 -10.57 -21.74
N LEU A 282 -10.13 -11.71 -21.12
CA LEU A 282 -9.09 -12.62 -20.66
C LEU A 282 -8.65 -13.52 -21.81
N ILE A 283 -7.36 -13.55 -22.09
CA ILE A 283 -6.70 -14.42 -23.07
C ILE A 283 -5.86 -15.42 -22.28
N THR A 284 -5.98 -16.69 -22.62
CA THR A 284 -5.23 -17.78 -21.98
C THR A 284 -4.13 -18.23 -22.93
N ILE A 285 -2.88 -18.01 -22.55
CA ILE A 285 -1.69 -18.43 -23.28
C ILE A 285 -1.38 -19.88 -22.86
N PRO A 286 -1.39 -20.85 -23.78
CA PRO A 286 -1.01 -22.23 -23.47
C PRO A 286 0.51 -22.31 -23.17
N PRO A 287 0.95 -23.26 -22.32
CA PRO A 287 2.36 -23.45 -21.99
C PRO A 287 3.07 -24.25 -23.08
N GLU A 288 3.27 -23.63 -24.25
CA GLU A 288 3.92 -24.22 -25.41
C GLU A 288 5.21 -23.47 -25.76
N PRO A 289 6.25 -24.12 -26.32
CA PRO A 289 7.45 -23.40 -26.75
C PRO A 289 7.14 -22.29 -27.75
N LEU A 290 7.68 -21.09 -27.53
CA LEU A 290 7.52 -19.94 -28.41
C LEU A 290 8.82 -19.69 -29.18
N VAL A 291 8.73 -19.52 -30.50
CA VAL A 291 9.87 -19.08 -31.31
C VAL A 291 9.79 -17.58 -31.49
N VAL A 292 10.81 -16.85 -31.04
CA VAL A 292 10.91 -15.39 -31.19
C VAL A 292 12.13 -15.08 -32.05
N SER A 293 11.97 -14.21 -33.04
CA SER A 293 13.06 -13.76 -33.90
C SER A 293 13.58 -12.40 -33.42
N ALA A 294 14.90 -12.31 -33.20
CA ALA A 294 15.60 -11.06 -32.94
C ALA A 294 16.83 -10.97 -33.84
N GLU A 295 16.96 -9.88 -34.60
CA GLU A 295 18.08 -9.63 -35.52
C GLU A 295 18.38 -10.79 -36.49
N GLY A 296 17.36 -11.56 -36.87
CA GLY A 296 17.49 -12.72 -37.75
C GLY A 296 17.91 -14.03 -37.06
N VAL A 297 18.12 -14.01 -35.74
CA VAL A 297 18.35 -15.21 -34.92
C VAL A 297 17.03 -15.63 -34.28
N GLU A 298 16.62 -16.87 -34.53
CA GLU A 298 15.47 -17.48 -33.85
C GLU A 298 15.90 -18.06 -32.51
N SER A 299 15.19 -17.67 -31.45
CA SER A 299 15.36 -18.19 -30.10
C SER A 299 14.08 -18.88 -29.64
N THR A 300 14.21 -20.11 -29.15
CA THR A 300 13.08 -20.84 -28.55
C THR A 300 12.98 -20.52 -27.07
N VAL A 301 11.85 -19.93 -26.67
CA VAL A 301 11.50 -19.63 -25.28
C VAL A 301 10.61 -20.74 -24.76
N MET A 302 11.09 -21.44 -23.73
CA MET A 302 10.33 -22.51 -23.07
C MET A 302 9.30 -21.93 -22.10
N PRO A 303 8.11 -22.56 -21.98
CA PRO A 303 7.13 -22.18 -20.96
C PRO A 303 7.71 -22.35 -19.54
N PRO A 304 7.39 -21.46 -18.59
CA PRO A 304 7.84 -21.56 -17.21
C PRO A 304 7.34 -22.84 -16.53
N THR A 305 8.22 -23.52 -15.79
CA THR A 305 7.90 -24.78 -15.10
C THR A 305 8.23 -24.78 -13.61
N VAL A 306 9.05 -23.83 -13.16
CA VAL A 306 9.55 -23.79 -11.79
C VAL A 306 8.38 -23.66 -10.79
N HIS A 307 8.49 -24.36 -9.65
CA HIS A 307 7.53 -24.46 -8.54
C HIS A 307 6.20 -25.18 -8.81
N ILE A 308 5.45 -24.80 -9.85
CA ILE A 308 4.07 -25.26 -10.07
C ILE A 308 3.85 -26.01 -11.41
N GLY A 309 4.92 -26.41 -12.09
CA GLY A 309 4.85 -27.15 -13.36
C GLY A 309 4.34 -26.30 -14.53
N LEU A 310 3.99 -26.95 -15.64
CA LEU A 310 3.39 -26.27 -16.80
C LEU A 310 1.98 -25.79 -16.44
N GLN A 311 1.72 -24.51 -16.61
CA GLN A 311 0.41 -23.91 -16.38
C GLN A 311 0.07 -22.95 -17.51
N ASN A 312 -1.22 -22.82 -17.79
CA ASN A 312 -1.70 -21.75 -18.65
C ASN A 312 -1.44 -20.39 -18.00
N LEU A 313 -1.04 -19.40 -18.79
CA LEU A 313 -0.85 -18.03 -18.32
C LEU A 313 -2.01 -17.16 -18.80
N ASN A 314 -2.67 -16.47 -17.88
CA ASN A 314 -3.74 -15.55 -18.23
C ASN A 314 -3.20 -14.13 -18.43
N VAL A 315 -3.69 -13.46 -19.46
CA VAL A 315 -3.43 -12.06 -19.74
C VAL A 315 -4.72 -11.34 -20.07
N ARG A 316 -4.91 -10.14 -19.54
CA ARG A 316 -6.11 -9.33 -19.77
C ARG A 316 -5.81 -8.26 -20.81
N LEU A 317 -6.54 -8.31 -21.93
CA LEU A 317 -6.52 -7.28 -22.95
C LEU A 317 -7.61 -6.25 -22.66
N ILE A 318 -7.19 -5.00 -22.46
CA ILE A 318 -8.07 -3.85 -22.24
C ILE A 318 -7.85 -2.85 -23.39
N SER A 319 -8.92 -2.44 -24.07
CA SER A 319 -8.87 -1.38 -25.08
C SER A 319 -10.19 -0.62 -25.14
N VAL A 320 -10.10 0.71 -25.14
CA VAL A 320 -11.27 1.59 -25.25
C VAL A 320 -12.04 1.33 -26.55
N ASN A 321 -11.33 1.08 -27.65
CA ASN A 321 -11.89 0.82 -28.97
C ASN A 321 -11.53 -0.59 -29.45
N LYS A 322 -12.43 -1.24 -30.20
CA LYS A 322 -12.10 -2.45 -30.95
C LYS A 322 -11.17 -2.08 -32.11
N ARG A 323 -10.02 -2.75 -32.21
CA ARG A 323 -9.03 -2.55 -33.27
C ARG A 323 -8.94 -3.76 -34.17
N ALA A 324 -8.47 -3.57 -35.41
CA ALA A 324 -8.36 -4.64 -36.38
C ALA A 324 -7.50 -5.79 -35.83
N GLY A 325 -8.01 -7.01 -35.91
CA GLY A 325 -7.39 -8.23 -35.35
C GLY A 325 -7.87 -8.61 -33.94
N MET A 326 -8.47 -7.70 -33.17
CA MET A 326 -9.09 -8.03 -31.88
C MET A 326 -10.41 -8.81 -32.07
N THR A 327 -10.60 -9.82 -31.24
CA THR A 327 -11.86 -10.59 -31.17
C THR A 327 -12.87 -9.92 -30.21
N GLY A 328 -14.13 -9.78 -30.63
CA GLY A 328 -15.20 -9.15 -29.84
C GLY A 328 -16.39 -8.66 -30.69
N GLU A 329 -17.49 -8.25 -30.07
CA GLU A 329 -18.70 -7.74 -30.76
C GLU A 329 -18.52 -6.27 -31.21
N GLY A 330 -18.97 -5.92 -32.42
CA GLY A 330 -18.86 -4.58 -33.02
C GLY A 330 -18.48 -4.61 -34.51
N SER A 331 -19.19 -3.85 -35.35
CA SER A 331 -19.09 -3.88 -36.82
C SER A 331 -17.98 -3.01 -37.42
N SER A 332 -17.41 -2.06 -36.66
CA SER A 332 -16.29 -1.23 -37.09
C SER A 332 -15.07 -1.47 -36.20
N SER A 333 -13.91 -1.74 -36.81
CA SER A 333 -12.62 -1.86 -36.12
C SER A 333 -11.71 -0.72 -36.54
N LEU A 334 -11.20 0.05 -35.58
CA LEU A 334 -10.15 1.03 -35.83
C LEU A 334 -8.88 0.33 -36.35
N PRO A 335 -7.97 1.04 -37.04
CA PRO A 335 -6.67 0.48 -37.37
C PRO A 335 -5.91 0.04 -36.10
N PRO A 336 -4.96 -0.92 -36.22
CA PRO A 336 -4.08 -1.29 -35.12
C PRO A 336 -3.39 -0.04 -34.55
N ALA A 337 -3.25 0.03 -33.23
CA ALA A 337 -2.50 1.13 -32.60
C ALA A 337 -1.01 1.04 -32.95
N GLU A 338 -0.30 2.16 -32.98
CA GLU A 338 1.16 2.12 -33.07
C GLU A 338 1.80 1.56 -31.80
N GLY A 339 1.23 1.92 -30.64
CA GLY A 339 1.72 1.53 -29.32
C GLY A 339 0.95 0.40 -28.65
N VAL A 340 1.55 -0.19 -27.62
CA VAL A 340 0.91 -1.09 -26.63
C VAL A 340 1.51 -0.85 -25.25
N LEU A 341 0.68 -0.91 -24.22
CA LEU A 341 1.12 -0.89 -22.83
C LEU A 341 1.16 -2.33 -22.30
N PHE A 342 2.34 -2.83 -21.99
CA PHE A 342 2.54 -4.13 -21.36
C PHE A 342 2.59 -3.93 -19.84
N HIS A 343 1.58 -4.43 -19.13
CA HIS A 343 1.30 -4.07 -17.75
C HIS A 343 1.49 -5.24 -16.77
N CYS A 344 2.18 -5.00 -15.66
CA CYS A 344 2.23 -5.91 -14.52
C CYS A 344 1.67 -5.23 -13.27
N HIS A 345 0.71 -5.88 -12.62
CA HIS A 345 0.02 -5.34 -11.45
C HIS A 345 0.86 -5.45 -10.17
N GLY A 346 0.53 -4.63 -9.16
CA GLY A 346 1.09 -4.70 -7.81
C GLY A 346 0.49 -5.83 -6.95
N GLY A 347 0.65 -5.75 -5.64
CA GLY A 347 0.11 -6.76 -4.70
C GLY A 347 1.17 -7.61 -3.99
N GLY A 348 2.38 -7.09 -3.84
CA GLY A 348 3.44 -7.70 -3.03
C GLY A 348 3.87 -9.10 -3.48
N PHE A 349 3.69 -9.42 -4.77
CA PHE A 349 3.90 -10.76 -5.35
C PHE A 349 2.98 -11.88 -4.83
N VAL A 350 2.09 -11.60 -3.86
CA VAL A 350 1.28 -12.60 -3.15
C VAL A 350 -0.22 -12.47 -3.38
N ALA A 351 -0.69 -11.33 -3.87
CA ALA A 351 -2.11 -11.01 -4.01
C ALA A 351 -2.42 -10.19 -5.27
N GLN A 352 -3.73 -10.00 -5.51
CA GLN A 352 -4.31 -9.20 -6.59
C GLN A 352 -4.17 -9.81 -8.00
N SER A 353 -4.71 -9.11 -8.99
CA SER A 353 -4.75 -9.51 -10.39
C SER A 353 -4.92 -8.28 -11.31
N SER A 354 -4.86 -8.49 -12.63
CA SER A 354 -5.28 -7.51 -13.63
C SER A 354 -6.70 -7.00 -13.41
N LYS A 355 -7.59 -7.81 -12.79
CA LYS A 355 -8.99 -7.46 -12.56
C LYS A 355 -9.11 -6.35 -11.52
N SER A 356 -8.38 -6.42 -10.41
CA SER A 356 -8.41 -5.39 -9.35
C SER A 356 -7.83 -4.06 -9.81
N HIS A 357 -6.88 -4.08 -10.74
CA HIS A 357 -6.23 -2.88 -11.28
C HIS A 357 -7.02 -2.24 -12.43
N GLU A 358 -8.18 -2.80 -12.84
CA GLU A 358 -9.10 -2.16 -13.79
C GLU A 358 -9.55 -0.76 -13.35
N THR A 359 -9.48 -0.47 -12.05
CA THR A 359 -9.82 0.82 -11.42
C THR A 359 -9.16 2.00 -12.11
N TYR A 360 -7.86 1.92 -12.40
CA TYR A 360 -7.13 2.96 -13.14
C TYR A 360 -6.85 2.56 -14.60
N LEU A 361 -6.70 1.26 -14.91
CA LEU A 361 -6.35 0.81 -16.26
C LEU A 361 -7.40 1.16 -17.32
N ARG A 362 -8.68 1.21 -16.95
CA ARG A 362 -9.75 1.62 -17.87
C ARG A 362 -9.67 3.11 -18.22
N GLU A 363 -9.34 3.95 -17.25
CA GLU A 363 -9.10 5.38 -17.49
C GLU A 363 -7.85 5.55 -18.36
N TRP A 364 -6.77 4.82 -18.06
CA TRP A 364 -5.54 4.85 -18.86
C TRP A 364 -5.80 4.40 -20.30
N ALA A 365 -6.52 3.29 -20.52
CA ALA A 365 -6.87 2.82 -21.86
C ALA A 365 -7.69 3.87 -22.63
N THR A 366 -8.57 4.60 -21.93
CA THR A 366 -9.38 5.67 -22.52
C THR A 366 -8.53 6.88 -22.91
N LYS A 367 -7.61 7.30 -22.05
CA LYS A 367 -6.81 8.54 -22.22
C LYS A 367 -5.58 8.37 -23.09
N LEU A 368 -4.98 7.19 -23.09
CA LEU A 368 -3.83 6.84 -23.93
C LEU A 368 -4.28 6.32 -25.29
N ASN A 369 -5.51 5.78 -25.39
CA ASN A 369 -6.07 5.18 -26.60
C ASN A 369 -5.15 4.11 -27.23
N VAL A 370 -4.40 3.37 -26.42
CA VAL A 370 -3.61 2.21 -26.84
C VAL A 370 -4.13 0.95 -26.15
N PRO A 371 -4.00 -0.25 -26.75
CA PRO A 371 -4.26 -1.50 -26.06
C PRO A 371 -3.35 -1.64 -24.83
N ILE A 372 -3.92 -2.16 -23.74
CA ILE A 372 -3.19 -2.54 -22.54
C ILE A 372 -3.27 -4.06 -22.40
N LEU A 373 -2.12 -4.72 -22.30
CA LEU A 373 -2.02 -6.15 -22.00
C LEU A 373 -1.51 -6.31 -20.56
N SER A 374 -2.40 -6.65 -19.63
CA SER A 374 -2.06 -6.84 -18.22
C SER A 374 -1.87 -8.31 -17.86
N ILE A 375 -0.77 -8.66 -17.21
CA ILE A 375 -0.38 -10.05 -16.96
C ILE A 375 -0.93 -10.53 -15.61
N ASP A 376 -1.64 -11.65 -15.58
CA ASP A 376 -2.06 -12.35 -14.35
C ASP A 376 -1.00 -13.41 -13.99
N TYR A 377 0.15 -12.95 -13.50
CA TYR A 377 1.27 -13.83 -13.13
C TYR A 377 0.96 -14.63 -11.85
N SER A 378 1.59 -15.77 -11.70
CA SER A 378 1.43 -16.67 -10.55
C SER A 378 2.00 -16.06 -9.28
N LEU A 379 1.31 -16.27 -8.16
CA LEU A 379 1.56 -15.60 -6.90
C LEU A 379 2.28 -16.48 -5.87
N ALA A 380 3.15 -15.88 -5.07
CA ALA A 380 3.70 -16.47 -3.86
C ALA A 380 2.60 -16.68 -2.78
N PRO A 381 2.79 -17.61 -1.83
CA PRO A 381 3.93 -18.51 -1.67
C PRO A 381 3.88 -19.76 -2.58
N GLN A 382 2.82 -19.97 -3.35
CA GLN A 382 2.70 -21.15 -4.23
C GLN A 382 3.69 -21.09 -5.40
N ALA A 383 3.91 -19.89 -5.95
CA ALA A 383 4.83 -19.63 -7.05
C ALA A 383 5.84 -18.52 -6.67
N PRO A 384 6.83 -18.83 -5.80
CA PRO A 384 7.87 -17.88 -5.41
C PRO A 384 8.79 -17.54 -6.60
N PHE A 385 9.72 -16.62 -6.39
CA PHE A 385 10.77 -16.29 -7.36
C PHE A 385 11.47 -17.58 -7.87
N PRO A 386 11.74 -17.73 -9.18
CA PRO A 386 11.57 -16.75 -10.26
C PRO A 386 10.26 -16.88 -11.06
N ARG A 387 9.27 -17.66 -10.61
CA ARG A 387 8.12 -18.08 -11.44
C ARG A 387 7.36 -16.91 -12.09
N ALA A 388 6.96 -15.91 -11.31
CA ALA A 388 6.25 -14.75 -11.83
C ALA A 388 7.05 -13.98 -12.91
N LEU A 389 8.35 -13.79 -12.69
CA LEU A 389 9.23 -13.12 -13.64
C LEU A 389 9.35 -13.89 -14.96
N GLU A 390 9.46 -15.22 -14.88
CA GLU A 390 9.50 -16.07 -16.07
C GLU A 390 8.20 -16.03 -16.86
N GLU A 391 7.05 -15.98 -16.19
CA GLU A 391 5.75 -15.81 -16.82
C GLU A 391 5.59 -14.44 -17.48
N VAL A 392 6.07 -13.37 -16.84
CA VAL A 392 6.09 -12.02 -17.43
C VAL A 392 6.96 -11.99 -18.69
N PHE A 393 8.15 -12.59 -18.65
CA PHE A 393 9.01 -12.72 -19.84
C PHE A 393 8.37 -13.57 -20.95
N TYR A 394 7.73 -14.67 -20.59
CA TYR A 394 7.02 -15.55 -21.52
C TYR A 394 5.82 -14.84 -22.18
N ALA A 395 5.05 -14.05 -21.41
CA ALA A 395 3.97 -13.22 -21.94
C ALA A 395 4.47 -12.12 -22.89
N TYR A 396 5.64 -11.53 -22.61
CA TYR A 396 6.27 -10.57 -23.52
C TYR A 396 6.59 -11.23 -24.86
N CYS A 397 7.23 -12.40 -24.83
CA CYS A 397 7.56 -13.18 -26.03
C CYS A 397 6.30 -13.56 -26.81
N TRP A 398 5.24 -13.97 -26.11
CA TRP A 398 3.94 -14.24 -26.73
C TRP A 398 3.34 -12.99 -27.38
N MET A 399 3.37 -11.83 -26.71
CA MET A 399 2.87 -10.57 -27.27
C MET A 399 3.57 -10.20 -28.57
N VAL A 400 4.91 -10.33 -28.63
CA VAL A 400 5.71 -10.03 -29.83
C VAL A 400 5.25 -10.86 -31.04
N ASN A 401 4.83 -12.10 -30.82
CA ASN A 401 4.30 -12.97 -31.87
C ASN A 401 2.81 -12.71 -32.22
N ASN A 402 2.09 -11.94 -31.39
CA ASN A 402 0.63 -11.84 -31.44
C ASN A 402 0.09 -10.39 -31.48
N PHE A 403 0.88 -9.43 -31.97
CA PHE A 403 0.46 -8.03 -32.08
C PHE A 403 -0.89 -7.83 -32.80
N LYS A 404 -1.16 -8.65 -33.83
CA LYS A 404 -2.43 -8.63 -34.56
C LYS A 404 -3.63 -8.94 -33.66
N GLU A 405 -3.55 -9.95 -32.82
CA GLU A 405 -4.64 -10.33 -31.90
C GLU A 405 -4.87 -9.27 -30.82
N ILE A 406 -3.80 -8.58 -30.44
CA ILE A 406 -3.78 -7.48 -29.48
C ILE A 406 -4.25 -6.17 -30.11
N GLY A 407 -4.37 -6.09 -31.44
CA GLY A 407 -4.78 -4.88 -32.16
C GLY A 407 -3.76 -3.75 -32.12
N THR A 408 -2.47 -4.09 -32.18
CA THR A 408 -1.34 -3.14 -32.27
C THR A 408 -0.42 -3.53 -33.44
N THR A 409 0.37 -2.58 -33.92
CA THR A 409 1.49 -2.83 -34.84
C THR A 409 2.76 -3.23 -34.09
N GLY A 410 2.81 -3.00 -32.77
CA GLY A 410 4.01 -3.21 -31.95
C GLY A 410 5.12 -2.21 -32.26
N LYS A 411 4.86 -1.11 -32.96
CA LYS A 411 5.88 -0.08 -33.27
C LYS A 411 6.44 0.55 -32.00
N ARG A 412 5.61 0.77 -30.98
CA ARG A 412 6.04 1.21 -29.64
C ARG A 412 5.56 0.24 -28.56
N ILE A 413 6.44 -0.21 -27.68
CA ILE A 413 6.12 -1.08 -26.55
C ILE A 413 6.56 -0.38 -25.27
N VAL A 414 5.62 0.04 -24.44
CA VAL A 414 5.94 0.61 -23.12
C VAL A 414 5.57 -0.38 -22.05
N PHE A 415 6.51 -0.65 -21.15
CA PHE A 415 6.25 -1.43 -19.95
C PHE A 415 5.71 -0.51 -18.86
N ALA A 416 4.67 -0.94 -18.17
CA ALA A 416 4.13 -0.23 -17.02
C ALA A 416 3.88 -1.20 -15.87
N GLY A 417 4.18 -0.77 -14.65
CA GLY A 417 3.83 -1.56 -13.48
C GLY A 417 3.85 -0.72 -12.23
N ASP A 418 3.17 -1.22 -11.21
CA ASP A 418 3.08 -0.59 -9.90
C ASP A 418 3.53 -1.56 -8.81
N SER A 419 4.25 -1.05 -7.80
CA SER A 419 4.78 -1.87 -6.70
C SER A 419 5.52 -3.11 -7.21
N ALA A 420 5.18 -4.32 -6.74
CA ALA A 420 5.71 -5.59 -7.22
C ALA A 420 5.72 -5.74 -8.75
N GLY A 421 4.70 -5.23 -9.44
CA GLY A 421 4.63 -5.25 -10.90
C GLY A 421 5.71 -4.38 -11.57
N ALA A 422 6.03 -3.24 -10.96
CA ALA A 422 7.13 -2.38 -11.41
C ALA A 422 8.50 -3.09 -11.27
N ASN A 423 8.70 -3.86 -10.20
CA ASN A 423 9.88 -4.71 -10.04
C ASN A 423 9.95 -5.79 -11.14
N LEU A 424 8.84 -6.49 -11.41
CA LEU A 424 8.78 -7.54 -12.43
C LEU A 424 9.10 -7.02 -13.83
N ILE A 425 8.61 -5.85 -14.23
CA ILE A 425 8.93 -5.28 -15.56
C ILE A 425 10.40 -4.86 -15.67
N ALA A 426 11.03 -4.39 -14.58
CA ALA A 426 12.45 -4.08 -14.55
C ALA A 426 13.30 -5.36 -14.66
N GLY A 427 12.96 -6.40 -13.90
CA GLY A 427 13.57 -7.74 -14.03
C GLY A 427 13.38 -8.35 -15.41
N CYS A 428 12.19 -8.20 -16.00
CA CYS A 428 11.89 -8.68 -17.35
C CYS A 428 12.75 -7.95 -18.40
N THR A 429 12.94 -6.64 -18.23
CA THR A 429 13.83 -5.84 -19.10
C THR A 429 15.27 -6.34 -19.04
N LEU A 430 15.80 -6.64 -17.85
CA LEU A 430 17.13 -7.27 -17.70
C LEU A 430 17.23 -8.60 -18.46
N LYS A 431 16.19 -9.43 -18.37
CA LYS A 431 16.13 -10.74 -19.06
C LYS A 431 16.04 -10.59 -20.58
N ILE A 432 15.25 -9.63 -21.08
CA ILE A 432 15.13 -9.30 -22.50
C ILE A 432 16.47 -8.85 -23.08
N LEU A 433 17.15 -7.92 -22.40
CA LEU A 433 18.46 -7.42 -22.80
C LEU A 433 19.51 -8.54 -22.82
N SER A 434 19.50 -9.41 -21.80
CA SER A 434 20.42 -10.55 -21.72
C SER A 434 20.16 -11.59 -22.81
N ALA A 435 18.90 -11.73 -23.26
CA ALA A 435 18.51 -12.64 -24.33
C ALA A 435 18.73 -12.06 -25.74
N GLY A 436 19.16 -10.80 -25.86
CA GLY A 436 19.32 -10.14 -27.17
C GLY A 436 17.99 -9.92 -27.89
N LEU A 437 16.87 -9.91 -27.18
CA LEU A 437 15.56 -9.63 -27.74
C LEU A 437 15.31 -8.11 -27.81
N ARG A 438 14.36 -7.68 -28.64
CA ARG A 438 13.95 -6.27 -28.71
C ARG A 438 13.57 -5.79 -27.30
N PRO A 439 14.22 -4.75 -26.74
CA PRO A 439 13.80 -4.15 -25.47
C PRO A 439 12.51 -3.33 -25.64
N PRO A 440 11.75 -3.08 -24.56
CA PRO A 440 10.68 -2.09 -24.61
C PRO A 440 11.25 -0.70 -24.92
N ASP A 441 10.43 0.14 -25.54
CA ASP A 441 10.75 1.52 -25.90
C ASP A 441 10.81 2.45 -24.66
N GLY A 442 10.24 2.02 -23.53
CA GLY A 442 10.26 2.77 -22.28
C GLY A 442 9.64 2.02 -21.11
N LEU A 443 10.00 2.41 -19.89
CA LEU A 443 9.45 1.86 -18.64
C LEU A 443 8.78 2.97 -17.82
N PHE A 444 7.52 2.75 -17.45
CA PHE A 444 6.84 3.49 -16.40
C PHE A 444 6.74 2.65 -15.12
N MET A 445 7.27 3.16 -14.02
CA MET A 445 7.31 2.43 -12.74
C MET A 445 6.67 3.27 -11.63
N ALA A 446 5.62 2.76 -11.00
CA ALA A 446 4.99 3.40 -9.86
C ALA A 446 5.45 2.74 -8.54
N TYR A 447 6.02 3.53 -7.61
CA TYR A 447 6.40 3.15 -6.23
C TYR A 447 7.05 1.75 -6.13
N ALA A 448 8.13 1.57 -6.88
CA ALA A 448 8.74 0.27 -7.16
C ALA A 448 9.70 -0.22 -6.06
N PRO A 449 9.54 -1.46 -5.53
CA PRO A 449 10.54 -2.11 -4.68
C PRO A 449 11.66 -2.68 -5.55
N LEU A 450 12.66 -1.87 -5.88
CA LEU A 450 13.77 -2.26 -6.78
C LEU A 450 14.92 -2.97 -6.04
N LEU A 451 14.88 -2.95 -4.71
CA LEU A 451 15.73 -3.72 -3.81
C LEU A 451 14.84 -4.60 -2.93
N VAL A 452 14.50 -5.79 -3.43
CA VAL A 452 13.65 -6.80 -2.76
C VAL A 452 14.48 -7.52 -1.69
N SER A 453 14.87 -6.78 -0.66
CA SER A 453 15.55 -7.21 0.56
C SER A 453 15.37 -6.11 1.61
N PHE A 454 15.30 -6.46 2.89
CA PHE A 454 15.21 -5.44 3.95
C PHE A 454 16.62 -5.02 4.41
N ILE A 455 17.16 -4.03 3.71
CA ILE A 455 18.33 -3.23 4.13
C ILE A 455 17.81 -1.95 4.82
N PRO A 456 18.18 -1.63 6.06
CA PRO A 456 17.70 -0.41 6.71
C PRO A 456 17.93 0.85 5.86
N SER A 457 16.90 1.69 5.74
CA SER A 457 16.96 2.98 5.06
C SER A 457 15.98 3.97 5.70
N PRO A 458 16.15 5.29 5.49
CA PRO A 458 15.23 6.30 5.96
C PRO A 458 13.77 6.04 5.56
N ALA A 459 13.51 5.73 4.29
CA ALA A 459 12.15 5.44 3.81
C ALA A 459 11.60 4.16 4.45
N ARG A 460 12.41 3.12 4.63
CA ARG A 460 11.95 1.85 5.21
C ARG A 460 11.42 2.00 6.63
N LEU A 461 11.91 2.97 7.42
CA LEU A 461 11.33 3.27 8.74
C LEU A 461 9.86 3.72 8.68
N LEU A 462 9.36 4.19 7.52
CA LEU A 462 7.95 4.53 7.34
C LEU A 462 7.02 3.31 7.48
N CYS A 463 7.52 2.08 7.34
CA CYS A 463 6.73 0.87 7.54
C CYS A 463 6.18 0.72 8.98
N LEU A 464 6.67 1.52 9.93
CA LEU A 464 6.17 1.59 11.30
C LEU A 464 4.86 2.37 11.43
N MET A 465 4.52 3.18 10.42
CA MET A 465 3.36 4.05 10.41
C MET A 465 2.53 3.95 9.12
N ASP A 466 2.90 3.04 8.20
CA ASP A 466 2.20 2.84 6.94
C ASP A 466 0.93 2.00 7.17
N PRO A 467 -0.26 2.50 6.78
CA PRO A 467 -1.53 1.79 6.95
C PRO A 467 -1.77 0.65 5.95
N LEU A 468 -1.00 0.58 4.86
CA LEU A 468 -1.16 -0.39 3.78
C LEU A 468 0.01 -1.38 3.71
N LEU A 469 1.24 -0.91 3.98
CA LEU A 469 2.46 -1.69 3.94
C LEU A 469 3.22 -1.66 5.29
N PRO A 470 2.59 -2.11 6.39
CA PRO A 470 3.29 -2.18 7.67
C PRO A 470 4.43 -3.21 7.63
N PHE A 471 5.43 -3.05 8.51
CA PHE A 471 6.66 -3.86 8.55
C PHE A 471 6.41 -5.37 8.36
N GLY A 472 5.54 -5.96 9.17
CA GLY A 472 5.36 -7.41 9.13
C GLY A 472 4.56 -7.91 7.92
N PHE A 473 3.81 -7.06 7.21
CA PHE A 473 3.23 -7.42 5.91
C PHE A 473 4.31 -7.43 4.84
N MET A 474 5.15 -6.39 4.80
CA MET A 474 6.27 -6.30 3.88
C MET A 474 7.23 -7.48 4.04
N MET A 475 7.62 -7.81 5.27
CA MET A 475 8.52 -8.94 5.54
C MET A 475 7.93 -10.30 5.16
N ARG A 476 6.60 -10.47 5.27
CA ARG A 476 5.94 -11.72 4.85
C ARG A 476 5.81 -11.85 3.34
N CYS A 477 5.50 -10.75 2.65
CA CYS A 477 5.54 -10.72 1.19
C CYS A 477 6.96 -11.05 0.70
N LEU A 478 7.98 -10.42 1.32
CA LEU A 478 9.38 -10.67 1.02
C LEU A 478 9.76 -12.14 1.26
N LYS A 479 9.45 -12.70 2.43
CA LYS A 479 9.73 -14.11 2.74
C LYS A 479 9.05 -15.07 1.77
N ALA A 480 7.75 -14.86 1.53
CA ALA A 480 6.95 -15.73 0.65
C ALA A 480 7.46 -15.73 -0.79
N TYR A 481 7.94 -14.58 -1.28
CA TYR A 481 8.42 -14.46 -2.66
C TYR A 481 9.89 -14.85 -2.83
N ALA A 482 10.78 -14.37 -1.95
CA ALA A 482 12.23 -14.42 -2.14
C ALA A 482 12.94 -15.52 -1.33
N SER A 483 12.32 -16.05 -0.27
CA SER A 483 12.92 -17.08 0.60
C SER A 483 11.86 -18.07 1.12
N PRO A 484 11.17 -18.81 0.23
CA PRO A 484 10.21 -19.81 0.65
C PRO A 484 10.91 -20.94 1.44
N ASN A 485 10.30 -21.44 2.50
CA ASN A 485 10.85 -22.55 3.28
C ASN A 485 11.06 -23.78 2.39
N THR A 486 12.30 -24.24 2.26
CA THR A 486 12.66 -25.48 1.56
C THR A 486 12.31 -26.71 2.39
N THR A 487 11.03 -26.92 2.73
CA THR A 487 10.57 -28.13 3.44
C THR A 487 9.38 -28.73 2.72
N GLY A 488 9.67 -29.42 1.61
CA GLY A 488 8.71 -30.17 0.80
C GLY A 488 9.32 -31.33 0.01
N ARG A 489 10.55 -31.75 0.33
CA ARG A 489 11.15 -33.00 -0.16
C ARG A 489 11.86 -33.71 0.99
N GLY A 490 11.09 -34.36 1.85
CA GLY A 490 11.64 -35.28 2.85
C GLY A 490 12.28 -36.47 2.14
N LYS A 491 13.62 -36.53 2.13
CA LYS A 491 14.33 -37.81 2.06
C LYS A 491 14.27 -38.45 3.46
N PRO A 492 14.07 -39.77 3.55
CA PRO A 492 13.98 -40.44 4.84
C PRO A 492 15.36 -40.44 5.50
N ASP A 493 15.44 -39.92 6.72
CA ASP A 493 16.63 -40.02 7.56
C ASP A 493 16.90 -41.50 7.84
N SER A 494 17.94 -42.00 7.18
CA SER A 494 18.53 -43.31 7.43
C SER A 494 19.95 -43.07 7.92
N ARG A 495 20.15 -43.24 9.24
CA ARG A 495 21.39 -43.57 9.97
C ARG A 495 21.07 -43.29 11.45
N GLY A 496 20.92 -44.27 12.33
CA GLY A 496 21.74 -45.46 12.49
C GLY A 496 22.88 -45.15 13.45
N ASN A 497 22.70 -45.54 14.72
CA ASN A 497 23.70 -45.55 15.79
C ASN A 497 25.12 -45.80 15.30
N LYS A 498 26.10 -45.03 15.80
CA LYS A 498 27.38 -45.59 16.27
C LYS A 498 28.12 -44.63 17.22
N GLU A 499 28.66 -45.29 18.24
CA GLU A 499 29.34 -44.82 19.44
C GLU A 499 30.73 -44.17 19.23
N THR A 500 31.05 -43.28 20.17
CA THR A 500 32.33 -42.85 20.77
C THR A 500 33.69 -43.20 20.14
N THR A 501 34.57 -42.18 20.04
CA THR A 501 35.91 -42.19 20.67
C THR A 501 36.55 -40.77 20.73
N VAL A 502 37.55 -40.63 21.60
CA VAL A 502 37.92 -39.49 22.46
C VAL A 502 39.14 -38.67 21.95
N SER A 503 39.32 -37.47 22.54
CA SER A 503 40.56 -36.64 22.71
C SER A 503 40.86 -35.59 21.62
N ASN A 504 41.33 -34.37 21.87
CA ASN A 504 41.67 -33.60 23.07
C ASN A 504 41.95 -32.13 22.64
N VAL A 505 41.92 -31.20 23.62
CA VAL A 505 42.68 -29.91 23.70
C VAL A 505 41.91 -28.57 23.53
N THR A 506 41.69 -27.95 24.71
CA THR A 506 41.62 -26.52 25.14
C THR A 506 40.40 -25.61 24.87
N THR A 507 39.55 -25.53 25.91
CA THR A 507 38.84 -24.36 26.50
C THR A 507 39.81 -23.38 27.23
N PRO A 508 39.41 -22.24 27.87
CA PRO A 508 38.08 -21.80 28.39
C PRO A 508 37.77 -20.29 28.08
N LEU A 509 36.69 -19.59 28.47
CA LEU A 509 35.72 -19.60 29.58
C LEU A 509 34.37 -19.07 29.02
N ASP A 510 33.16 -19.53 29.34
CA ASP A 510 32.45 -19.90 30.58
C ASP A 510 31.89 -18.77 31.47
N SER A 511 30.67 -19.08 31.94
CA SER A 511 29.99 -18.68 33.19
C SER A 511 29.09 -17.44 33.13
N ASN A 512 27.83 -17.40 33.60
CA ASN A 512 26.94 -18.30 34.38
C ASN A 512 25.49 -17.73 34.23
N GLY A 513 24.37 -18.41 34.42
CA GLY A 513 24.08 -19.77 34.90
C GLY A 513 22.67 -19.82 35.56
N PHE A 514 22.04 -21.01 35.50
CA PHE A 514 21.12 -21.64 36.48
C PHE A 514 19.71 -21.03 36.71
N LEU A 515 18.59 -21.77 36.80
CA LEU A 515 18.31 -23.04 37.51
C LEU A 515 17.13 -23.84 36.88
N LYS A 516 17.30 -25.18 36.84
CA LYS A 516 16.29 -26.26 36.71
C LYS A 516 15.29 -26.26 37.89
N VAL A 517 14.09 -26.85 37.70
CA VAL A 517 13.51 -28.00 38.45
C VAL A 517 12.35 -28.65 37.63
N SER A 518 12.32 -29.98 37.53
CA SER A 518 11.24 -30.87 37.01
C SER A 518 10.61 -31.67 38.19
N PRO A 519 9.75 -32.72 38.06
CA PRO A 519 8.91 -33.25 36.98
C PRO A 519 7.48 -33.71 37.43
N SER A 520 6.81 -34.50 36.58
CA SER A 520 5.61 -35.36 36.75
C SER A 520 4.25 -34.72 36.38
N GLN A 521 3.34 -35.33 35.61
CA GLN A 521 3.03 -36.75 35.43
C GLN A 521 2.21 -36.98 34.14
N GLU A 522 2.38 -38.17 33.53
CA GLU A 522 1.45 -39.03 32.75
C GLU A 522 0.12 -38.42 32.24
N GLY A 523 -0.38 -38.60 31.02
CA GLY A 523 -0.07 -39.53 29.93
C GLY A 523 -1.19 -39.48 28.87
N ILE A 524 -1.18 -40.47 27.99
CA ILE A 524 -2.18 -40.83 26.95
C ILE A 524 -1.91 -40.24 25.56
N SER A 525 -1.56 -41.15 24.66
CA SER A 525 -1.33 -40.98 23.24
C SER A 525 -2.62 -41.05 22.44
N GLU A 526 -2.78 -40.22 21.42
CA GLU A 526 -3.43 -40.58 20.14
C GLU A 526 -2.81 -39.71 19.03
N GLY A 527 -2.38 -40.34 17.93
CA GLY A 527 -1.68 -39.66 16.82
C GLY A 527 -2.64 -38.91 15.88
N PRO A 528 -2.18 -37.88 15.14
CA PRO A 528 -3.02 -37.24 14.14
C PRO A 528 -2.98 -38.05 12.84
N SER A 529 -4.15 -38.54 12.45
CA SER A 529 -4.46 -39.03 11.12
C SER A 529 -4.27 -37.93 10.07
N SER A 530 -3.69 -38.32 8.94
CA SER A 530 -3.53 -37.53 7.71
C SER A 530 -4.86 -36.93 7.22
N PHE A 531 -4.83 -35.64 6.85
CA PHE A 531 -5.89 -34.99 6.09
C PHE A 531 -5.81 -35.42 4.62
N GLU A 532 -6.87 -36.06 4.12
CA GLU A 532 -7.14 -36.25 2.69
C GLU A 532 -7.87 -35.02 2.12
N GLU A 533 -7.53 -34.68 0.88
CA GLU A 533 -8.15 -33.63 0.07
C GLU A 533 -9.63 -33.96 -0.26
N VAL A 534 -10.51 -32.95 -0.18
CA VAL A 534 -11.91 -33.07 -0.61
C VAL A 534 -12.03 -32.70 -2.08
N SER A 535 -12.56 -33.63 -2.88
CA SER A 535 -12.80 -33.48 -4.32
C SER A 535 -13.97 -32.53 -4.64
N PRO A 536 -13.94 -31.77 -5.75
CA PRO A 536 -15.02 -30.85 -6.18
C PRO A 536 -16.38 -31.50 -6.46
N SER A 537 -16.47 -32.83 -6.47
CA SER A 537 -17.71 -33.58 -6.66
C SER A 537 -18.64 -33.58 -5.44
N ASP A 538 -18.10 -33.42 -4.23
CA ASP A 538 -18.89 -33.52 -2.99
C ASP A 538 -19.64 -32.21 -2.65
N LEU A 539 -19.33 -31.12 -3.36
CA LEU A 539 -20.04 -29.85 -3.26
C LEU A 539 -21.36 -29.83 -4.07
N ALA A 540 -21.57 -30.78 -4.98
CA ALA A 540 -22.78 -30.82 -5.82
C ALA A 540 -23.94 -31.58 -5.16
N GLU A 541 -23.67 -32.52 -4.25
CA GLU A 541 -24.73 -33.27 -3.54
C GLU A 541 -25.34 -32.52 -2.35
N LEU A 542 -24.68 -31.48 -1.84
CA LEU A 542 -25.24 -30.59 -0.80
C LEU A 542 -26.26 -29.57 -1.33
N GLN A 543 -26.45 -29.47 -2.65
CA GLN A 543 -27.45 -28.59 -3.27
C GLN A 543 -28.82 -29.27 -3.51
N ALA A 544 -28.94 -30.59 -3.29
CA ALA A 544 -30.18 -31.34 -3.55
C ALA A 544 -31.07 -31.59 -2.32
N HIS A 545 -30.60 -31.32 -1.09
CA HIS A 545 -31.37 -31.58 0.14
C HIS A 545 -31.84 -30.30 0.86
N LYS A 546 -32.65 -29.49 0.18
CA LYS A 546 -33.62 -28.56 0.83
C LYS A 546 -34.90 -28.45 0.00
N SER A 547 -35.58 -29.57 -0.22
CA SER A 547 -37.02 -29.58 -0.48
C SER A 547 -37.72 -30.40 0.60
N GLY A 548 -38.50 -29.74 1.46
CA GLY A 548 -39.36 -30.44 2.41
C GLY A 548 -39.80 -29.60 3.60
N SER A 549 -41.02 -29.05 3.52
CA SER A 549 -41.90 -28.64 4.64
C SER A 549 -41.41 -27.48 5.55
N GLU A 550 -42.16 -26.44 5.95
CA GLU A 550 -43.59 -26.26 6.15
C GLU A 550 -44.02 -24.80 5.86
N ARG A 551 -45.31 -24.66 5.53
CA ARG A 551 -46.05 -23.41 5.28
C ARG A 551 -46.16 -22.52 6.53
N ARG A 552 -46.09 -21.20 6.33
CA ARG A 552 -47.18 -20.24 6.72
C ARG A 552 -46.99 -18.84 6.11
N GLN A 553 -47.97 -18.52 5.26
CA GLN A 553 -48.49 -17.24 4.75
C GLN A 553 -47.73 -15.91 5.01
N SER A 554 -47.32 -15.27 3.90
CA SER A 554 -47.35 -13.81 3.76
C SER A 554 -47.79 -13.45 2.34
N SER A 555 -48.75 -12.54 2.26
CA SER A 555 -49.49 -12.06 1.10
C SER A 555 -48.66 -11.27 0.09
N ASP A 556 -49.13 -11.36 -1.15
CA ASP A 556 -48.67 -10.75 -2.41
C ASP A 556 -48.37 -9.25 -2.39
N THR A 557 -47.36 -8.86 -3.16
CA THR A 557 -47.55 -7.84 -4.21
C THR A 557 -46.48 -7.98 -5.29
N THR A 558 -46.86 -8.59 -6.40
CA THR A 558 -46.11 -8.65 -7.66
C THR A 558 -46.40 -7.38 -8.48
N ILE A 559 -45.38 -6.71 -9.01
CA ILE A 559 -45.54 -5.93 -10.25
C ILE A 559 -44.43 -6.34 -11.21
N SER A 560 -44.90 -6.82 -12.36
CA SER A 560 -44.19 -7.40 -13.49
C SER A 560 -43.35 -6.37 -14.26
N ALA A 561 -42.18 -6.83 -14.70
CA ALA A 561 -41.35 -6.18 -15.70
C ALA A 561 -41.87 -6.51 -17.11
N ALA A 562 -42.51 -5.54 -17.77
CA ALA A 562 -42.57 -5.45 -19.22
C ALA A 562 -43.19 -4.11 -19.60
N SER A 563 -42.38 -3.19 -20.12
CA SER A 563 -42.72 -2.34 -21.28
C SER A 563 -41.65 -1.27 -21.53
N LEU A 564 -41.33 -1.12 -22.82
CA LEU A 564 -40.69 0.02 -23.50
C LEU A 564 -39.19 -0.09 -23.81
N GLN A 565 -38.92 -0.72 -24.96
CA GLN A 565 -37.98 -0.20 -25.96
C GLN A 565 -38.71 0.78 -26.88
N SER A 566 -38.14 1.97 -27.14
CA SER A 566 -37.78 2.48 -28.47
C SER A 566 -37.61 4.02 -28.52
N GLU A 567 -36.51 4.39 -29.19
CA GLU A 567 -36.26 5.58 -30.02
C GLU A 567 -35.85 6.96 -29.46
N HIS A 568 -34.97 7.57 -30.27
CA HIS A 568 -33.97 8.61 -30.01
C HIS A 568 -34.50 10.05 -30.09
N THR A 569 -33.78 11.01 -29.49
CA THR A 569 -33.36 12.26 -30.17
C THR A 569 -32.26 12.99 -29.38
N ALA A 570 -31.33 13.59 -30.12
CA ALA A 570 -30.16 14.30 -29.62
C ALA A 570 -30.44 15.80 -29.52
N THR A 571 -30.50 16.32 -28.28
CA THR A 571 -30.21 17.72 -27.91
C THR A 571 -29.79 17.74 -26.42
N ASP A 572 -28.91 18.68 -26.05
CA ASP A 572 -28.47 19.01 -24.68
C ASP A 572 -27.29 18.26 -24.05
N ALA A 573 -26.10 18.46 -24.63
CA ALA A 573 -24.81 18.05 -24.07
C ALA A 573 -24.32 18.88 -22.86
N LYS A 574 -24.93 20.04 -22.56
CA LYS A 574 -24.56 20.87 -21.39
C LYS A 574 -25.38 20.56 -20.14
N ASP A 575 -26.62 20.11 -20.29
CA ASP A 575 -27.50 19.78 -19.15
C ASP A 575 -27.26 18.35 -18.62
N SER A 576 -26.74 17.46 -19.47
CA SER A 576 -26.34 16.09 -19.08
C SER A 576 -25.18 16.07 -18.08
N LYS A 577 -24.14 16.92 -18.22
CA LYS A 577 -23.03 17.03 -17.26
C LYS A 577 -23.47 17.52 -15.89
N LYS A 578 -24.46 18.42 -15.84
CA LYS A 578 -25.00 18.96 -14.58
C LYS A 578 -25.90 17.93 -13.90
N ARG A 579 -26.80 17.27 -14.65
CA ARG A 579 -27.63 16.14 -14.16
C ARG A 579 -26.81 14.94 -13.72
N ILE A 580 -25.69 14.64 -14.40
CA ILE A 580 -24.76 13.57 -14.02
C ILE A 580 -23.99 13.97 -12.76
N LYS A 581 -23.48 15.19 -12.63
CA LYS A 581 -22.87 15.66 -11.36
C LYS A 581 -23.84 15.64 -10.18
N THR A 582 -25.09 16.05 -10.38
CA THR A 582 -26.12 16.01 -9.31
C THR A 582 -26.49 14.57 -8.97
N ARG A 583 -26.66 13.68 -9.96
CA ARG A 583 -26.89 12.23 -9.72
C ARG A 583 -25.67 11.51 -9.11
N ILE A 584 -24.45 11.95 -9.40
CA ILE A 584 -23.20 11.45 -8.77
C ILE A 584 -23.15 11.88 -7.31
N SER A 585 -23.48 13.15 -7.01
CA SER A 585 -23.61 13.64 -5.64
C SER A 585 -24.71 12.89 -4.90
N GLU A 586 -25.88 12.67 -5.50
CA GLU A 586 -27.00 11.95 -4.90
C GLU A 586 -26.76 10.44 -4.76
N ALA A 587 -25.98 9.81 -5.64
CA ALA A 587 -25.62 8.39 -5.55
C ALA A 587 -24.47 8.15 -4.55
N ALA A 588 -23.47 9.03 -4.49
CA ALA A 588 -22.42 8.98 -3.46
C ALA A 588 -23.00 9.32 -2.08
N THR A 589 -23.85 10.35 -1.98
CA THR A 589 -24.62 10.68 -0.77
C THR A 589 -25.68 9.62 -0.49
N GLY A 590 -26.16 8.89 -1.51
CA GLY A 590 -27.12 7.80 -1.39
C GLY A 590 -26.50 6.48 -0.93
N ILE A 591 -25.24 6.20 -1.27
CA ILE A 591 -24.49 5.03 -0.79
C ILE A 591 -23.91 5.31 0.59
N MET A 592 -23.31 6.49 0.79
CA MET A 592 -22.86 6.95 2.11
C MET A 592 -24.05 7.19 3.03
N GLY A 593 -25.18 7.65 2.48
CA GLY A 593 -26.46 7.79 3.14
C GLY A 593 -27.20 6.46 3.33
N ALA A 594 -27.03 5.43 2.49
CA ALA A 594 -27.58 4.08 2.73
C ALA A 594 -26.78 3.35 3.82
N MET A 595 -25.46 3.52 3.83
CA MET A 595 -24.60 3.08 4.93
C MET A 595 -24.92 3.86 6.20
N SER A 596 -25.08 5.19 6.13
CA SER A 596 -25.36 6.07 7.29
C SER A 596 -26.82 6.05 7.75
N SER A 597 -27.80 5.70 6.92
CA SER A 597 -29.23 5.58 7.30
C SER A 597 -29.54 4.19 7.85
N ARG A 598 -28.88 3.13 7.38
CA ARG A 598 -28.80 1.87 8.13
C ARG A 598 -28.07 2.05 9.45
N PHE A 599 -27.05 2.91 9.50
CA PHE A 599 -26.36 3.28 10.75
C PHE A 599 -27.26 4.11 11.69
N ALA A 600 -28.00 5.09 11.16
CA ALA A 600 -28.89 5.96 11.93
C ALA A 600 -30.11 5.22 12.51
N TYR A 601 -30.63 4.22 11.77
CA TYR A 601 -31.66 3.30 12.24
C TYR A 601 -31.18 2.46 13.43
N ILE A 602 -29.88 2.14 13.49
CA ILE A 602 -29.25 1.36 14.57
C ILE A 602 -28.87 2.24 15.77
N THR A 603 -28.50 3.51 15.56
CA THR A 603 -28.27 4.47 16.65
C THR A 603 -29.56 4.97 17.31
N GLY A 604 -30.73 4.72 16.70
CA GLY A 604 -32.05 5.06 17.24
C GLY A 604 -32.63 4.04 18.22
N SER A 605 -32.06 2.84 18.32
CA SER A 605 -32.44 1.84 19.31
C SER A 605 -31.54 1.92 20.53
N ASN A 606 -32.02 2.60 21.58
CA ASN A 606 -31.37 2.66 22.89
C ASN A 606 -31.21 1.27 23.52
N SER A 607 -29.97 0.77 23.56
CA SER A 607 -29.30 0.08 24.68
C SER A 607 -28.17 -0.82 24.14
N ILE A 608 -26.98 -0.25 23.96
CA ILE A 608 -25.77 -1.05 23.73
C ILE A 608 -25.29 -1.52 25.11
N SER A 609 -25.53 -2.79 25.42
CA SER A 609 -25.03 -3.44 26.62
C SER A 609 -23.50 -3.47 26.63
N ARG A 610 -22.89 -3.26 27.81
CA ARG A 610 -21.46 -3.50 28.01
C ARG A 610 -21.12 -4.96 27.65
N PRO A 611 -20.00 -5.23 26.97
CA PRO A 611 -19.60 -6.60 26.66
C PRO A 611 -19.44 -7.41 27.94
N THR A 612 -19.83 -8.68 27.91
CA THR A 612 -19.75 -9.55 29.08
C THR A 612 -18.30 -9.91 29.41
N GLN A 613 -18.02 -10.33 30.65
CA GLN A 613 -16.66 -10.75 31.03
C GLN A 613 -16.15 -11.92 30.18
N GLU A 614 -17.03 -12.78 29.69
CA GLU A 614 -16.68 -13.88 28.78
C GLU A 614 -16.25 -13.37 27.40
N GLU A 615 -16.94 -12.38 26.82
CA GLU A 615 -16.55 -11.76 25.55
C GLU A 615 -15.18 -11.06 25.67
N LEU A 616 -14.91 -10.41 26.81
CA LEU A 616 -13.62 -9.78 27.09
C LEU A 616 -12.49 -10.81 27.25
N ALA A 617 -12.78 -11.96 27.87
CA ALA A 617 -11.83 -13.06 28.05
C ALA A 617 -11.50 -13.75 26.71
N VAL A 618 -12.51 -13.98 25.85
CA VAL A 618 -12.31 -14.54 24.50
C VAL A 618 -11.45 -13.59 23.64
N ARG A 619 -11.67 -12.28 23.74
CA ARG A 619 -10.85 -11.26 23.06
C ARG A 619 -9.40 -11.23 23.53
N THR A 620 -9.20 -11.30 24.85
CA THR A 620 -7.86 -11.37 25.46
C THR A 620 -7.13 -12.66 25.03
N ASN A 621 -7.86 -13.78 24.94
CA ASN A 621 -7.33 -15.03 24.40
C ASN A 621 -7.02 -14.95 22.90
N LEU A 622 -7.78 -14.21 22.11
CA LEU A 622 -7.49 -14.00 20.68
C LEU A 622 -6.22 -13.18 20.47
N ASP A 623 -6.02 -12.12 21.27
CA ASP A 623 -4.77 -11.36 21.25
C ASP A 623 -3.57 -12.22 21.72
N ALA A 624 -3.77 -13.16 22.65
CA ALA A 624 -2.75 -14.11 23.10
C ALA A 624 -2.44 -15.23 22.08
N LEU A 625 -3.45 -15.77 21.37
CA LEU A 625 -3.31 -16.78 20.31
C LEU A 625 -2.54 -16.27 19.08
N ILE A 626 -2.50 -14.95 18.92
CA ILE A 626 -1.84 -14.23 17.84
C ILE A 626 -0.36 -13.94 18.17
N VAL A 627 0.08 -14.12 19.42
CA VAL A 627 1.50 -13.93 19.82
C VAL A 627 2.36 -15.10 19.34
N ARG A 628 2.71 -15.10 18.06
CA ARG A 628 3.94 -15.78 17.60
C ARG A 628 5.12 -14.87 17.92
N SER A 629 6.22 -15.44 18.43
CA SER A 629 7.45 -14.69 18.68
C SER A 629 7.88 -14.00 17.38
N PRO A 630 7.88 -12.65 17.30
CA PRO A 630 8.12 -11.95 16.04
C PRO A 630 9.53 -12.19 15.47
N SER A 631 10.50 -12.52 16.31
CA SER A 631 11.92 -12.55 15.94
C SER A 631 12.34 -13.72 15.04
N ASP A 632 11.80 -14.92 15.22
CA ASP A 632 12.30 -16.10 14.48
C ASP A 632 11.75 -16.18 13.05
N GLU A 633 10.56 -15.61 12.78
CA GLU A 633 9.96 -15.64 11.43
C GLU A 633 10.60 -14.63 10.46
N PHE A 634 11.25 -13.57 10.96
CA PHE A 634 11.86 -12.51 10.15
C PHE A 634 13.36 -12.71 9.87
N ILE A 635 13.98 -13.74 10.45
CA ILE A 635 15.35 -14.13 10.14
C ILE A 635 15.32 -15.05 8.91
N PHE A 636 15.56 -14.48 7.73
CA PHE A 636 15.74 -15.25 6.50
C PHE A 636 16.70 -14.51 5.55
N SER A 637 17.40 -15.26 4.72
CA SER A 637 18.33 -14.71 3.74
C SER A 637 17.65 -14.52 2.39
N VAL A 638 17.75 -13.33 1.82
CA VAL A 638 17.27 -13.06 0.45
C VAL A 638 18.44 -13.19 -0.53
N PRO A 639 18.32 -13.97 -1.61
CA PRO A 639 19.34 -14.06 -2.64
C PRO A 639 19.67 -12.69 -3.25
N ARG A 640 20.96 -12.41 -3.43
CA ARG A 640 21.43 -11.23 -4.16
C ARG A 640 21.41 -11.52 -5.67
N ASP A 641 20.20 -11.57 -6.23
CA ASP A 641 19.96 -11.84 -7.64
C ASP A 641 19.48 -10.55 -8.34
N PRO A 642 20.15 -10.05 -9.41
CA PRO A 642 19.71 -8.90 -10.19
C PRO A 642 18.30 -9.01 -10.78
N LEU A 643 17.82 -10.23 -11.06
CA LEU A 643 16.48 -10.46 -11.58
C LEU A 643 15.40 -10.36 -10.49
N LEU A 644 15.78 -10.54 -9.23
CA LEU A 644 14.92 -10.33 -8.05
C LEU A 644 14.99 -8.87 -7.57
N SER A 645 16.20 -8.31 -7.52
CA SER A 645 16.49 -6.94 -7.12
C SER A 645 17.24 -6.23 -8.25
N PRO A 646 16.54 -5.59 -9.20
CA PRO A 646 17.15 -4.87 -10.33
C PRO A 646 18.20 -3.84 -9.92
N TYR A 647 18.14 -3.32 -8.69
CA TYR A 647 19.19 -2.48 -8.12
C TYR A 647 20.60 -3.09 -8.18
N TRP A 648 20.70 -4.43 -8.06
CA TRP A 648 21.98 -5.16 -8.11
C TRP A 648 22.47 -5.50 -9.51
N ALA A 649 21.74 -5.15 -10.57
CA ALA A 649 22.19 -5.42 -11.92
C ALA A 649 23.51 -4.71 -12.26
N ASP A 650 24.33 -5.38 -13.07
CA ASP A 650 25.61 -4.87 -13.54
C ASP A 650 25.44 -3.61 -14.38
N ASP A 651 26.40 -2.69 -14.25
CA ASP A 651 26.39 -1.40 -14.94
C ASP A 651 26.38 -1.57 -16.48
N ASP A 652 27.00 -2.63 -17.01
CA ASP A 652 27.02 -2.98 -18.44
C ASP A 652 25.67 -3.44 -19.01
N LEU A 653 24.75 -3.86 -18.13
CA LEU A 653 23.39 -4.21 -18.51
C LEU A 653 22.45 -3.04 -18.27
N LEU A 654 22.66 -2.30 -17.17
CA LEU A 654 21.88 -1.11 -16.85
C LEU A 654 22.14 0.05 -17.80
N ASN A 655 23.32 0.18 -18.41
CA ASN A 655 23.59 1.21 -19.43
C ASN A 655 22.82 1.00 -20.75
N LYS A 656 22.18 -0.17 -20.92
CA LYS A 656 21.29 -0.52 -22.05
C LYS A 656 19.82 -0.39 -21.66
N PHE A 657 19.50 0.11 -20.47
CA PHE A 657 18.10 0.29 -20.08
C PHE A 657 17.41 1.32 -20.97
N PRO A 658 16.13 1.08 -21.35
CA PRO A 658 15.35 2.07 -22.09
C PRO A 658 15.08 3.31 -21.23
N PRO A 659 14.54 4.39 -21.82
CA PRO A 659 14.03 5.53 -21.06
C PRO A 659 13.09 5.10 -19.91
N VAL A 660 13.34 5.61 -18.70
CA VAL A 660 12.60 5.26 -17.50
C VAL A 660 11.91 6.49 -16.91
N LYS A 661 10.60 6.39 -16.64
CA LYS A 661 9.86 7.35 -15.83
C LYS A 661 9.39 6.66 -14.56
N ILE A 662 9.90 7.13 -13.41
CA ILE A 662 9.53 6.63 -12.09
C ILE A 662 8.58 7.63 -11.44
N LEU A 663 7.47 7.15 -10.90
CA LEU A 663 6.61 7.95 -10.04
C LEU A 663 6.50 7.26 -8.69
N THR A 664 6.92 7.93 -7.63
CA THR A 664 6.85 7.42 -6.26
C THR A 664 6.17 8.47 -5.38
N VAL A 665 6.00 8.18 -4.09
CA VAL A 665 5.34 9.08 -3.14
C VAL A 665 6.22 9.27 -1.91
N HIS A 666 6.10 10.42 -1.26
CA HIS A 666 6.89 10.74 -0.07
C HIS A 666 6.67 9.73 1.06
N LEU A 667 5.44 9.25 1.23
CA LEU A 667 5.05 8.39 2.35
C LEU A 667 5.03 6.92 1.91
N ASP A 668 6.17 6.44 1.40
CA ASP A 668 6.35 5.09 0.87
C ASP A 668 7.65 4.44 1.38
N PRO A 669 7.58 3.26 2.01
CA PRO A 669 8.76 2.47 2.38
C PRO A 669 9.73 2.15 1.22
N CYS A 670 9.24 2.16 -0.02
CA CYS A 670 10.02 1.89 -1.24
C CYS A 670 10.60 3.15 -1.91
N LEU A 671 10.42 4.34 -1.31
CA LEU A 671 10.90 5.60 -1.91
C LEU A 671 12.41 5.59 -2.18
N ASP A 672 13.21 5.14 -1.20
CA ASP A 672 14.67 5.16 -1.34
C ASP A 672 15.15 4.17 -2.43
N ASP A 673 14.45 3.04 -2.62
CA ASP A 673 14.71 2.10 -3.72
C ASP A 673 14.59 2.81 -5.08
N CYS A 674 13.52 3.59 -5.26
CA CYS A 674 13.26 4.36 -6.47
C CYS A 674 14.33 5.43 -6.71
N VAL A 675 14.67 6.20 -5.67
CA VAL A 675 15.66 7.29 -5.75
C VAL A 675 17.05 6.74 -6.09
N MET A 676 17.48 5.68 -5.39
CA MET A 676 18.80 5.09 -5.60
C MET A 676 18.93 4.42 -6.96
N PHE A 677 17.90 3.72 -7.42
CA PHE A 677 17.90 3.14 -8.76
C PHE A 677 17.93 4.22 -9.85
N ALA A 678 17.14 5.29 -9.70
CA ALA A 678 17.16 6.42 -10.62
C ALA A 678 18.53 7.09 -10.67
N LYS A 679 19.17 7.34 -9.53
CA LYS A 679 20.54 7.86 -9.45
C LYS A 679 21.54 6.96 -10.18
N LYS A 680 21.44 5.64 -9.99
CA LYS A 680 22.29 4.66 -10.68
C LYS A 680 22.14 4.76 -12.19
N LEU A 681 20.91 4.76 -12.71
CA LEU A 681 20.63 4.91 -14.13
C LEU A 681 21.15 6.25 -14.69
N LYS A 682 20.94 7.35 -13.98
CA LYS A 682 21.40 8.69 -14.38
C LYS A 682 22.93 8.76 -14.47
N LYS A 683 23.63 8.16 -13.50
CA LYS A 683 25.10 8.10 -13.48
C LYS A 683 25.66 7.35 -14.69
N LEU A 684 24.93 6.34 -15.19
CA LEU A 684 25.29 5.57 -16.38
C LEU A 684 24.89 6.26 -17.70
N GLY A 685 24.27 7.44 -17.64
CA GLY A 685 23.88 8.21 -18.83
C GLY A 685 22.53 7.83 -19.43
N ASN A 686 21.73 6.99 -18.76
CA ASN A 686 20.39 6.62 -19.23
C ASN A 686 19.42 7.80 -19.10
N GLU A 687 18.40 7.84 -19.97
CA GLU A 687 17.28 8.77 -19.79
C GLU A 687 16.39 8.31 -18.64
N VAL A 688 16.42 9.01 -17.51
CA VAL A 688 15.59 8.70 -16.35
C VAL A 688 14.99 9.95 -15.73
N GLY A 689 13.71 9.89 -15.39
CA GLY A 689 13.00 10.92 -14.63
C GLY A 689 12.31 10.32 -13.41
N ILE A 690 12.21 11.11 -12.34
CA ILE A 690 11.47 10.75 -11.12
C ILE A 690 10.52 11.87 -10.70
N ASP A 691 9.28 11.49 -10.42
CA ASP A 691 8.26 12.34 -9.80
C ASP A 691 7.97 11.79 -8.39
N VAL A 692 8.01 12.65 -7.37
CA VAL A 692 7.74 12.27 -5.98
C VAL A 692 6.52 13.03 -5.49
N LEU A 693 5.40 12.33 -5.32
CA LEU A 693 4.13 12.96 -4.90
C LEU A 693 4.03 13.10 -3.39
N GLU A 694 3.46 14.20 -2.92
CA GLU A 694 3.24 14.46 -1.51
C GLU A 694 1.88 13.92 -1.02
N GLY A 695 1.82 13.53 0.26
CA GLY A 695 0.56 13.26 0.98
C GLY A 695 -0.25 12.04 0.51
N LEU A 696 0.28 11.23 -0.42
CA LEU A 696 -0.32 9.98 -0.89
C LEU A 696 0.41 8.75 -0.32
N PRO A 697 -0.29 7.63 -0.06
CA PRO A 697 0.32 6.39 0.43
C PRO A 697 0.85 5.51 -0.72
N HIS A 698 1.63 4.49 -0.37
CA HIS A 698 1.94 3.39 -1.28
C HIS A 698 0.65 2.80 -1.91
N GLY A 699 0.67 2.46 -3.20
CA GLY A 699 -0.49 1.87 -3.87
C GLY A 699 -1.63 2.84 -4.20
N PHE A 700 -1.38 4.16 -4.19
CA PHE A 700 -2.42 5.19 -4.34
C PHE A 700 -3.27 5.05 -5.64
N LEU A 701 -2.74 4.42 -6.70
CA LEU A 701 -3.47 4.25 -7.97
C LEU A 701 -4.79 3.50 -7.78
N ASN A 702 -4.86 2.60 -6.81
CA ASN A 702 -6.07 1.85 -6.46
C ASN A 702 -7.20 2.76 -5.91
N PHE A 703 -6.88 3.98 -5.50
CA PHE A 703 -7.84 4.95 -4.95
C PHE A 703 -8.15 6.10 -5.92
N SER A 704 -7.67 6.04 -7.16
CA SER A 704 -7.84 7.09 -8.17
C SER A 704 -9.30 7.42 -8.54
N LEU A 705 -10.24 6.50 -8.29
CA LEU A 705 -11.68 6.75 -8.48
C LEU A 705 -12.37 7.38 -7.24
N MET A 706 -11.72 7.34 -6.07
CA MET A 706 -12.31 7.71 -4.79
C MET A 706 -11.67 8.95 -4.16
N ALA A 707 -10.39 9.20 -4.43
CA ALA A 707 -9.64 10.34 -3.91
C ALA A 707 -9.18 11.26 -5.03
N LYS A 708 -9.42 12.57 -4.86
CA LYS A 708 -9.08 13.60 -5.84
C LYS A 708 -7.57 13.64 -6.10
N GLU A 709 -6.77 13.65 -5.05
CA GLU A 709 -5.31 13.73 -5.11
C GLU A 709 -4.72 12.44 -5.71
N ALA A 710 -5.33 11.27 -5.45
CA ALA A 710 -4.94 10.03 -6.11
C ALA A 710 -5.28 10.04 -7.62
N ASN A 711 -6.40 10.66 -8.00
CA ASN A 711 -6.76 10.87 -9.41
C ASN A 711 -5.77 11.81 -10.11
N GLU A 712 -5.37 12.89 -9.45
CA GLU A 712 -4.35 13.83 -9.94
C GLU A 712 -3.00 13.14 -10.13
N GLY A 713 -2.59 12.31 -9.16
CA GLY A 713 -1.41 11.45 -9.31
C GLY A 713 -1.52 10.48 -10.49
N SER A 714 -2.68 9.84 -10.69
CA SER A 714 -2.93 8.94 -11.84
C SER A 714 -2.84 9.67 -13.18
N LYS A 715 -3.27 10.94 -13.24
CA LYS A 715 -3.10 11.78 -14.44
C LYS A 715 -1.63 12.03 -14.74
N LEU A 716 -0.82 12.31 -13.72
CA LEU A 716 0.62 12.46 -13.89
C LEU A 716 1.26 11.16 -14.41
N CYS A 717 0.84 9.99 -13.91
CA CYS A 717 1.26 8.70 -14.46
C CYS A 717 0.98 8.62 -15.97
N MET A 718 -0.25 8.98 -16.39
CA MET A 718 -0.61 8.97 -17.81
C MET A 718 0.22 9.95 -18.64
N GLU A 719 0.55 11.13 -18.13
CA GLU A 719 1.41 12.09 -18.82
C GLU A 719 2.81 11.52 -19.06
N ARG A 720 3.39 10.84 -18.07
CA ARG A 720 4.69 10.18 -18.23
C ARG A 720 4.62 9.00 -19.20
N ILE A 721 3.54 8.22 -19.18
CA ILE A 721 3.33 7.14 -20.14
C ILE A 721 3.16 7.70 -21.57
N LYS A 722 2.45 8.82 -21.75
CA LYS A 722 2.32 9.48 -23.07
C LYS A 722 3.66 9.91 -23.64
N GLN A 723 4.55 10.45 -22.80
CA GLN A 723 5.91 10.80 -23.20
C GLN A 723 6.67 9.58 -23.71
N LEU A 724 6.57 8.42 -23.02
CA LEU A 724 7.22 7.19 -23.46
C LEU A 724 6.60 6.60 -24.74
N LEU A 725 5.29 6.76 -24.93
CA LEU A 725 4.59 6.30 -26.13
C LEU A 725 4.76 7.23 -27.36
N ASP A 726 5.46 8.37 -27.22
CA ASP A 726 5.53 9.45 -28.21
C ASP A 726 4.16 9.92 -28.69
N LEU A 727 3.17 9.95 -27.79
CA LEU A 727 1.85 10.50 -28.11
C LEU A 727 1.93 12.02 -28.02
N GLU A 728 1.75 12.72 -29.14
CA GLU A 728 1.76 14.18 -29.20
C GLU A 728 0.80 14.78 -28.15
N ASN A 729 1.24 15.84 -27.47
CA ASN A 729 0.36 16.64 -26.64
C ASN A 729 -0.63 17.37 -27.56
N GLU A 730 -1.84 16.84 -27.74
CA GLU A 730 -2.97 17.53 -28.38
C GLU A 730 -3.48 18.73 -27.54
N ALA A 731 -2.59 19.62 -27.12
CA ALA A 731 -2.87 20.87 -26.44
C ALA A 731 -2.08 21.99 -27.12
N GLY A 732 -2.38 22.25 -28.39
CA GLY A 732 -1.66 23.25 -29.16
C GLY A 732 -2.12 23.48 -30.60
N SER A 733 -3.42 23.36 -30.92
CA SER A 733 -3.94 23.94 -32.18
C SER A 733 -5.45 24.13 -32.14
N SER A 734 -5.92 25.30 -32.60
CA SER A 734 -7.29 25.86 -32.59
C SER A 734 -7.70 26.46 -31.24
N THR A 735 -7.88 27.77 -31.06
CA THR A 735 -8.45 28.85 -31.91
C THR A 735 -7.68 30.16 -31.63
N GLY A 736 -7.17 30.92 -32.60
CA GLY A 736 -7.91 31.55 -33.70
C GLY A 736 -7.99 33.06 -33.38
N GLU A 737 -6.99 33.82 -33.83
CA GLU A 737 -7.12 35.27 -34.02
C GLU A 737 -8.27 35.52 -34.99
N GLU A 738 -9.28 36.28 -34.56
CA GLU A 738 -10.15 37.01 -35.47
C GLU A 738 -9.94 38.50 -35.20
N ASP A 739 -9.31 39.15 -36.17
CA ASP A 739 -9.37 40.59 -36.43
C ASP A 739 -10.84 41.03 -36.57
N LEU A 740 -11.29 41.95 -35.70
CA LEU A 740 -12.03 43.19 -36.01
C LEU A 740 -12.37 43.98 -34.74
#